data_AF-A0A1D8PQR0-F1
#
_entry.id   AF-A0A1D8PQR0-F1
#
_cell.length_a   1.000
_cell.length_b   1.000
_cell.length_c   1.000
_cell.angle_alpha   90.00
_cell.angle_beta   90.00
_cell.angle_gamma   90.00
#
_symmetry.space_group_name_H-M   'P 1'
#
loop_
_entity.id
_entity.type
_entity.pdbx_description
1 polymer ?
#
loop_
_entity_poly.entity_id
_entity_poly.type
_entity_poly.pdbx_seq_one_letter_code
_entity_poly.pdbx_strand_id
1 'polypeptide(L)'
;MENIGPNRSSARQYLLITFLITFVVSISTYLYCADYVSYNIWNSVTSKSNKPYISIKTLDLNDTQIDDLKRLGLTPKKSVEIVKPDNSKQTIHGRFLHITDFHIDHHYQKGSDIDKVCHGGEGKASKYGDAILGCDSPPILVEETFKWITDNLIDKIDFIVYTGDSARHDNDREYPRTRQHIFNMNKEISDKFVTLTSESDGQPLIYPVSNNDIMPHNLMDTGPSLQTRELFEAWRPFIPQVQMHTYLMGAYYFQEVIPNQLAVLSLNTMYWFDSNPMVDDCDNKGDPGYKLFEWLGYVLKEMRARNMKVWLCGHVPPNEKNYDTTCLRKYIAWTHEYRDVIVGGLYGHMNLDHFIPLDSVQAYKSIQKDFKDEFKQKSVFSVEDEDDLALEDSNLYKALDENFSDKFFRVTGGVPNNKVTYLETLREELYAPLKGKKKSGEHFERYSIAHVTASIIPTFNPGMRVWEYNITDLEDKLQQVKFEPWDKFFAGVERMIEVQSNYVDEKDNDEMNWQEMDDITIERKKKHKKKNRKKKKDHTFPKPMPENLPLGPAYIEQTFTPERYVQYYADLESINKGKKEFDYEIEYSTDDSLYGLKALTVEEWIKFGRKLGEPVKDLKNNVNKGKKKKNNGKKYKKLQQIWNAYLKHAFISSDYEHKGYG
;
A
#
# COMPACT_ATOMS: atom_id res chain seq x y z
N MET A 1 28.78 74.31 37.18
CA MET A 1 28.14 72.98 37.03
C MET A 1 27.54 72.93 35.63
N GLU A 2 27.89 71.89 34.88
CA GLU A 2 28.13 71.89 33.43
C GLU A 2 26.93 72.22 32.53
N ASN A 3 27.26 72.95 31.46
CA ASN A 3 26.46 73.22 30.27
C ASN A 3 26.22 71.93 29.47
N ILE A 4 24.96 71.56 29.22
CA ILE A 4 24.57 70.78 28.04
C ILE A 4 23.32 71.43 27.43
N GLY A 5 23.53 72.17 26.34
CA GLY A 5 22.45 72.71 25.51
C GLY A 5 21.72 71.64 24.71
N PRO A 6 20.51 71.92 24.20
CA PRO A 6 19.62 70.92 23.64
C PRO A 6 20.11 70.47 22.26
N ASN A 7 20.41 69.17 22.11
CA ASN A 7 20.92 68.60 20.88
C ASN A 7 19.79 68.47 19.84
N ARG A 8 19.43 69.58 19.20
CA ARG A 8 18.39 69.66 18.14
C ARG A 8 18.73 68.86 16.87
N SER A 9 19.94 68.30 16.74
CA SER A 9 20.33 67.48 15.59
C SER A 9 19.77 66.05 15.66
N SER A 10 19.61 65.47 16.87
CA SER A 10 19.18 64.07 17.02
C SER A 10 17.71 63.87 16.65
N ALA A 11 16.82 64.82 17.00
CA ALA A 11 15.40 64.74 16.67
C ALA A 11 15.14 64.80 15.15
N ARG A 12 15.92 65.60 14.40
CA ARG A 12 15.83 65.66 12.94
C ARG A 12 16.36 64.39 12.27
N GLN A 13 17.43 63.80 12.79
CA GLN A 13 17.95 62.53 12.29
C GLN A 13 16.97 61.38 12.53
N TYR A 14 16.37 61.29 13.72
CA TYR A 14 15.34 60.28 14.00
C TYR A 14 14.13 60.43 13.09
N LEU A 15 13.62 61.65 12.87
CA LEU A 15 12.51 61.87 11.95
C LEU A 15 12.84 61.46 10.51
N LEU A 16 14.05 61.77 10.02
CA LEU A 16 14.51 61.37 8.69
C LEU A 16 14.63 59.85 8.54
N ILE A 17 15.21 59.16 9.54
CA ILE A 17 15.35 57.70 9.53
C ILE A 17 13.98 57.03 9.57
N THR A 18 13.07 57.52 10.43
CA THR A 18 11.71 56.97 10.53
C THR A 18 10.96 57.15 9.21
N PHE A 19 11.10 58.32 8.57
CA PHE A 19 10.48 58.60 7.28
C PHE A 19 11.02 57.69 6.17
N LEU A 20 12.34 57.47 6.14
CA LEU A 20 13.00 56.54 5.20
C LEU A 20 12.52 55.10 5.39
N ILE A 21 12.42 54.61 6.62
CA ILE A 21 11.94 53.26 6.91
C ILE A 21 10.48 53.11 6.47
N THR A 22 9.61 54.08 6.82
CA THR A 22 8.21 54.04 6.37
C THR A 22 8.09 54.09 4.85
N PHE A 23 8.93 54.89 4.18
CA PHE A 23 8.92 55.01 2.72
C PHE A 23 9.35 53.70 2.03
N VAL A 24 10.41 53.06 2.53
CA VAL A 24 10.88 51.77 2.02
C VAL A 24 9.84 50.67 2.23
N VAL A 25 9.26 50.56 3.44
CA VAL A 25 8.20 49.59 3.72
C VAL A 25 7.00 49.82 2.80
N SER A 26 6.59 51.08 2.60
CA SER A 26 5.48 51.44 1.70
C SER A 26 5.73 50.99 0.27
N ILE A 27 6.94 51.24 -0.27
CA ILE A 27 7.34 50.82 -1.62
C ILE A 27 7.38 49.31 -1.73
N SER A 28 7.95 48.61 -0.75
CA SER A 28 8.00 47.14 -0.75
C SER A 28 6.59 46.54 -0.71
N THR A 29 5.68 47.09 0.11
CA THR A 29 4.27 46.64 0.09
C THR A 29 3.57 46.99 -1.23
N TYR A 30 3.85 48.14 -1.83
CA TYR A 30 3.23 48.53 -3.10
C TYR A 30 3.73 47.65 -4.26
N LEU A 31 5.04 47.34 -4.30
CA LEU A 31 5.62 46.42 -5.28
C LEU A 31 5.07 45.00 -5.09
N TYR A 32 4.99 44.51 -3.84
CA TYR A 32 4.41 43.19 -3.56
C TYR A 32 2.92 43.14 -3.94
N CYS A 33 2.14 44.18 -3.66
CA CYS A 33 0.76 44.29 -4.10
C CYS A 33 0.64 44.42 -5.62
N ALA A 34 1.53 45.15 -6.28
CA ALA A 34 1.52 45.30 -7.74
C ALA A 34 1.89 44.00 -8.45
N ASP A 35 2.87 43.24 -7.93
CA ASP A 35 3.21 41.92 -8.43
C ASP A 35 2.10 40.91 -8.15
N TYR A 36 1.47 40.96 -6.97
CA TYR A 36 0.35 40.08 -6.62
C TYR A 36 -0.90 40.39 -7.47
N VAL A 37 -1.18 41.66 -7.75
CA VAL A 37 -2.29 42.10 -8.60
C VAL A 37 -2.00 41.79 -10.07
N SER A 38 -0.78 42.04 -10.57
CA SER A 38 -0.37 41.64 -11.92
C SER A 38 -0.41 40.12 -12.11
N TYR A 39 0.01 39.35 -11.11
CA TYR A 39 -0.05 37.88 -11.14
C TYR A 39 -1.49 37.36 -11.16
N ASN A 40 -2.38 37.95 -10.36
CA ASN A 40 -3.79 37.57 -10.33
C ASN A 40 -4.54 38.01 -11.60
N ILE A 41 -4.24 39.20 -12.14
CA ILE A 41 -4.81 39.67 -13.41
C ILE A 41 -4.27 38.82 -14.57
N TRP A 42 -2.99 38.45 -14.57
CA TRP A 42 -2.43 37.58 -15.62
C TRP A 42 -3.04 36.18 -15.56
N ASN A 43 -3.25 35.61 -14.37
CA ASN A 43 -3.97 34.35 -14.20
C ASN A 43 -5.47 34.46 -14.53
N SER A 44 -6.13 35.57 -14.24
CA SER A 44 -7.55 35.76 -14.62
C SER A 44 -7.74 36.01 -16.11
N VAL A 45 -6.75 36.62 -16.77
CA VAL A 45 -6.77 36.91 -18.22
C VAL A 45 -6.26 35.70 -19.04
N THR A 46 -5.43 34.83 -18.45
CA THR A 46 -5.00 33.57 -19.08
C THR A 46 -5.88 32.36 -18.73
N SER A 47 -6.87 32.49 -17.83
CA SER A 47 -7.90 31.44 -17.62
C SER A 47 -8.95 31.39 -18.74
N LYS A 48 -8.55 31.66 -19.99
CA LYS A 48 -9.26 31.07 -21.12
C LYS A 48 -9.25 29.57 -20.88
N SER A 49 -10.43 28.98 -20.95
CA SER A 49 -10.71 27.55 -20.90
C SER A 49 -9.70 26.72 -21.71
N ASN A 50 -8.54 26.43 -21.15
CA ASN A 50 -7.69 25.36 -21.65
C ASN A 50 -8.33 24.11 -21.10
N LYS A 51 -9.22 23.51 -21.90
CA LYS A 51 -9.69 22.16 -21.64
C LYS A 51 -8.42 21.30 -21.45
N PRO A 52 -8.30 20.55 -20.34
CA PRO A 52 -7.11 19.75 -20.07
C PRO A 52 -6.93 18.64 -21.11
N TYR A 53 -7.98 18.33 -21.87
CA TYR A 53 -8.00 17.34 -22.93
C TYR A 53 -8.59 17.94 -24.21
N ILE A 54 -8.07 17.51 -25.36
CA ILE A 54 -8.56 17.89 -26.69
C ILE A 54 -9.93 17.25 -26.93
N SER A 55 -10.06 15.96 -26.64
CA SER A 55 -11.31 15.21 -26.72
C SER A 55 -11.33 14.05 -25.74
N ILE A 56 -12.54 13.70 -25.32
CA ILE A 56 -12.83 12.49 -24.55
C ILE A 56 -13.99 11.81 -25.28
N LYS A 57 -13.89 10.50 -25.53
CA LYS A 57 -14.96 9.75 -26.20
C LYS A 57 -15.06 8.32 -25.67
N THR A 58 -16.28 7.84 -25.53
CA THR A 58 -16.53 6.42 -25.24
C THR A 58 -16.33 5.59 -26.52
N LEU A 59 -15.60 4.49 -26.40
CA LEU A 59 -15.34 3.53 -27.47
C LEU A 59 -16.27 2.32 -27.33
N ASP A 60 -16.95 1.97 -28.42
CA ASP A 60 -17.67 0.70 -28.53
C ASP A 60 -16.69 -0.46 -28.77
N LEU A 61 -17.05 -1.64 -28.26
CA LEU A 61 -16.31 -2.88 -28.48
C LEU A 61 -16.90 -3.63 -29.67
N ASN A 62 -16.05 -4.21 -30.51
CA ASN A 62 -16.47 -5.16 -31.54
C ASN A 62 -16.59 -6.59 -30.97
N ASP A 63 -17.22 -7.49 -31.73
CA ASP A 63 -17.47 -8.87 -31.28
C ASP A 63 -16.18 -9.62 -30.89
N THR A 64 -15.09 -9.44 -31.65
CA THR A 64 -13.79 -10.07 -31.35
C THR A 64 -13.22 -9.58 -30.01
N GLN A 65 -13.30 -8.29 -29.72
CA GLN A 65 -12.86 -7.73 -28.44
C GLN A 65 -13.73 -8.22 -27.29
N ILE A 66 -15.05 -8.34 -27.50
CA ILE A 66 -15.97 -8.87 -26.50
C ILE A 66 -15.63 -10.32 -26.17
N ASP A 67 -15.38 -11.15 -27.19
CA ASP A 67 -15.08 -12.56 -27.01
C ASP A 67 -13.71 -12.76 -26.35
N ASP A 68 -12.71 -11.95 -26.69
CA ASP A 68 -11.38 -12.01 -26.06
C ASP A 68 -11.42 -11.59 -24.59
N LEU A 69 -12.18 -10.53 -24.24
CA LEU A 69 -12.39 -10.16 -22.83
C LEU A 69 -13.09 -11.27 -22.05
N LYS A 70 -14.13 -11.89 -22.62
CA LYS A 70 -14.83 -13.02 -21.99
C LYS A 70 -13.92 -14.24 -21.82
N ARG A 71 -13.06 -14.54 -22.79
CA ARG A 71 -12.06 -15.63 -22.70
C ARG A 71 -11.15 -15.43 -21.50
N LEU A 72 -10.75 -14.19 -21.23
CA LEU A 72 -9.95 -13.81 -20.06
C LEU A 72 -10.76 -13.68 -18.77
N GLY A 73 -12.07 -13.94 -18.80
CA GLY A 73 -12.95 -13.78 -17.64
C GLY A 73 -13.25 -12.33 -17.28
N LEU A 74 -12.85 -11.36 -18.12
CA LEU A 74 -13.04 -9.92 -17.92
C LEU A 74 -14.42 -9.46 -18.42
N THR A 75 -14.92 -8.38 -17.84
CA THR A 75 -16.20 -7.80 -18.24
C THR A 75 -16.04 -7.03 -19.55
N PRO A 76 -16.89 -7.28 -20.58
CA PRO A 76 -16.89 -6.50 -21.82
C PRO A 76 -17.44 -5.08 -21.62
N LYS A 77 -16.63 -4.21 -21.00
CA LYS A 77 -16.96 -2.82 -20.68
C LYS A 77 -16.40 -1.86 -21.73
N LYS A 78 -17.22 -0.89 -22.12
CA LYS A 78 -16.81 0.20 -23.01
C LYS A 78 -15.65 0.98 -22.39
N SER A 79 -14.66 1.32 -23.21
CA SER A 79 -13.49 2.09 -22.79
C SER A 79 -13.67 3.58 -23.09
N VAL A 80 -12.87 4.45 -22.49
CA VAL A 80 -12.88 5.90 -22.73
C VAL A 80 -11.53 6.31 -23.31
N GLU A 81 -11.52 6.81 -24.55
CA GLU A 81 -10.31 7.38 -25.17
C GLU A 81 -10.19 8.86 -24.78
N ILE A 82 -9.02 9.23 -24.26
CA ILE A 82 -8.65 10.59 -23.90
C ILE A 82 -7.56 11.06 -24.86
N VAL A 83 -7.71 12.24 -25.45
CA VAL A 83 -6.68 12.88 -26.26
C VAL A 83 -6.10 14.06 -25.46
N LYS A 84 -4.81 13.97 -25.12
CA LYS A 84 -4.09 14.99 -24.34
C LYS A 84 -3.65 16.16 -25.23
N PRO A 85 -3.24 17.31 -24.66
CA PRO A 85 -2.85 18.50 -25.44
C PRO A 85 -1.66 18.29 -26.39
N ASP A 86 -0.81 17.30 -26.11
CA ASP A 86 0.31 16.88 -26.98
C ASP A 86 -0.13 15.92 -28.10
N ASN A 87 -1.43 15.72 -28.30
CA ASN A 87 -2.07 14.73 -29.19
C ASN A 87 -1.79 13.27 -28.83
N SER A 88 -1.14 12.98 -27.71
CA SER A 88 -1.06 11.60 -27.22
C SER A 88 -2.44 11.11 -26.82
N LYS A 89 -2.69 9.83 -27.07
CA LYS A 89 -3.94 9.16 -26.71
C LYS A 89 -3.71 8.29 -25.50
N GLN A 90 -4.72 8.17 -24.66
CA GLN A 90 -4.76 7.21 -23.57
C GLN A 90 -6.16 6.59 -23.55
N THR A 91 -6.23 5.27 -23.67
CA THR A 91 -7.48 4.54 -23.52
C THR A 91 -7.64 4.06 -22.08
N ILE A 92 -8.79 4.37 -21.47
CA ILE A 92 -9.15 3.92 -20.12
C ILE A 92 -10.20 2.82 -20.24
N HIS A 93 -9.80 1.61 -19.91
CA HIS A 93 -10.57 0.38 -19.93
C HIS A 93 -11.35 0.12 -18.64
N GLY A 94 -10.93 0.74 -17.53
CA GLY A 94 -11.45 0.44 -16.20
C GLY A 94 -10.83 -0.84 -15.62
N ARG A 95 -9.57 -1.14 -15.95
CA ARG A 95 -8.88 -2.37 -15.55
C ARG A 95 -7.41 -2.12 -15.20
N PHE A 96 -6.87 -2.81 -14.21
CA PHE A 96 -5.43 -2.74 -13.92
C PHE A 96 -4.86 -4.09 -13.44
N LEU A 97 -3.59 -4.33 -13.75
CA LEU A 97 -2.86 -5.52 -13.30
C LEU A 97 -2.26 -5.29 -11.91
N HIS A 98 -2.45 -6.25 -11.00
CA HIS A 98 -1.72 -6.34 -9.73
C HIS A 98 -0.91 -7.63 -9.71
N ILE A 99 0.42 -7.47 -9.66
CA ILE A 99 1.42 -8.55 -9.71
C ILE A 99 2.48 -8.29 -8.63
N THR A 100 3.12 -9.33 -8.11
CA THR A 100 4.08 -9.19 -7.01
C THR A 100 5.05 -10.37 -6.90
N ASP A 101 6.15 -10.17 -6.17
CA ASP A 101 7.05 -11.20 -5.65
C ASP A 101 7.54 -12.15 -6.77
N PHE A 102 8.34 -11.64 -7.71
CA PHE A 102 8.94 -12.46 -8.76
C PHE A 102 10.04 -13.36 -8.21
N HIS A 103 10.93 -12.82 -7.36
CA HIS A 103 12.12 -13.52 -6.86
C HIS A 103 12.88 -14.26 -7.96
N ILE A 104 13.36 -13.53 -8.96
CA ILE A 104 14.14 -14.14 -10.04
C ILE A 104 15.45 -14.72 -9.49
N ASP A 105 15.71 -15.98 -9.81
CA ASP A 105 16.89 -16.70 -9.37
C ASP A 105 17.68 -17.27 -10.57
N HIS A 106 18.75 -16.59 -10.94
CA HIS A 106 19.66 -17.02 -12.01
C HIS A 106 20.53 -18.23 -11.65
N HIS A 107 20.53 -18.69 -10.40
CA HIS A 107 21.22 -19.92 -10.02
C HIS A 107 20.34 -21.16 -10.16
N TYR A 108 19.03 -20.99 -10.32
CA TYR A 108 18.10 -22.10 -10.50
C TYR A 108 18.54 -23.02 -11.65
N GLN A 109 18.58 -24.32 -11.38
CA GLN A 109 18.95 -25.35 -12.34
C GLN A 109 17.86 -26.42 -12.42
N LYS A 110 17.29 -26.63 -13.62
CA LYS A 110 16.40 -27.78 -13.84
C LYS A 110 17.13 -29.09 -13.54
N GLY A 111 16.48 -29.97 -12.78
CA GLY A 111 17.01 -31.28 -12.40
C GLY A 111 17.95 -31.23 -11.21
N SER A 112 18.06 -30.10 -10.52
CA SER A 112 18.86 -29.97 -9.31
C SER A 112 18.13 -30.46 -8.06
N ASP A 113 18.87 -30.53 -6.96
CA ASP A 113 18.34 -30.87 -5.64
C ASP A 113 17.58 -29.68 -5.02
N ILE A 114 16.38 -29.94 -4.55
CA ILE A 114 15.50 -28.95 -3.92
C ILE A 114 16.05 -28.56 -2.55
N ASP A 115 16.67 -29.50 -1.83
CA ASP A 115 17.28 -29.25 -0.52
C ASP A 115 18.52 -28.33 -0.63
N LYS A 116 19.03 -28.15 -1.86
CA LYS A 116 20.07 -27.18 -2.22
C LYS A 116 19.49 -25.96 -2.94
N VAL A 117 18.28 -25.56 -2.54
CA VAL A 117 17.52 -24.41 -3.06
C VAL A 117 17.43 -24.34 -4.58
N CYS A 118 17.49 -25.49 -5.24
CA CYS A 118 17.52 -25.63 -6.68
C CYS A 118 18.75 -25.04 -7.41
N HIS A 119 19.88 -24.83 -6.72
CA HIS A 119 21.09 -24.28 -7.35
C HIS A 119 22.11 -25.32 -7.81
N GLY A 120 21.97 -26.59 -7.41
CA GLY A 120 22.92 -27.64 -7.81
C GLY A 120 22.61 -29.03 -7.25
N GLY A 121 23.54 -29.97 -7.47
CA GLY A 121 23.30 -31.40 -7.22
C GLY A 121 22.38 -32.04 -8.25
N GLU A 122 22.10 -33.34 -8.09
CA GLU A 122 21.10 -34.05 -8.88
C GLU A 122 19.81 -34.20 -8.07
N GLY A 123 18.69 -33.85 -8.66
CA GLY A 123 17.38 -33.90 -8.02
C GLY A 123 16.24 -33.81 -9.01
N LYS A 124 15.16 -33.14 -8.60
CA LYS A 124 13.87 -33.16 -9.30
C LYS A 124 13.30 -31.77 -9.58
N ALA A 125 14.10 -30.72 -9.41
CA ALA A 125 13.69 -29.36 -9.72
C ALA A 125 13.15 -29.27 -11.16
N SER A 126 11.92 -28.80 -11.32
CA SER A 126 11.23 -28.79 -12.61
C SER A 126 11.66 -27.60 -13.48
N LYS A 127 11.19 -27.56 -14.73
CA LYS A 127 11.57 -26.49 -15.69
C LYS A 127 11.12 -25.11 -15.22
N TYR A 128 9.88 -24.99 -14.74
CA TYR A 128 9.24 -23.72 -14.40
C TYR A 128 9.19 -23.45 -12.89
N GLY A 129 10.00 -24.14 -12.09
CA GLY A 129 9.85 -24.18 -10.63
C GLY A 129 8.81 -25.19 -10.19
N ASP A 130 8.69 -25.38 -8.89
CA ASP A 130 7.76 -26.31 -8.25
C ASP A 130 7.06 -25.64 -7.07
N ALA A 131 5.73 -25.57 -7.13
CA ALA A 131 4.92 -25.05 -6.03
C ALA A 131 5.18 -25.85 -4.73
N ILE A 132 5.24 -25.16 -3.59
CA ILE A 132 5.37 -25.73 -2.23
C ILE A 132 6.76 -26.33 -1.94
N LEU A 133 7.68 -26.41 -2.91
CA LEU A 133 8.99 -27.04 -2.72
C LEU A 133 10.09 -26.07 -2.24
N GLY A 134 9.82 -24.76 -2.25
CA GLY A 134 10.65 -23.77 -1.56
C GLY A 134 11.84 -23.20 -2.34
N CYS A 135 11.85 -23.38 -3.66
CA CYS A 135 12.79 -22.69 -4.54
C CYS A 135 12.20 -21.38 -5.07
N ASP A 136 13.09 -20.47 -5.46
CA ASP A 136 12.72 -19.21 -6.09
C ASP A 136 12.42 -19.39 -7.60
N SER A 137 12.03 -18.31 -8.28
CA SER A 137 11.58 -18.40 -9.67
C SER A 137 12.76 -18.57 -10.63
N PRO A 138 12.77 -19.64 -11.46
CA PRO A 138 13.72 -19.67 -12.57
C PRO A 138 13.44 -18.54 -13.57
N PRO A 139 14.47 -18.03 -14.29
CA PRO A 139 14.29 -16.96 -15.27
C PRO A 139 13.22 -17.27 -16.32
N ILE A 140 13.09 -18.55 -16.71
CA ILE A 140 12.09 -18.98 -17.69
C ILE A 140 10.64 -18.82 -17.20
N LEU A 141 10.37 -18.96 -15.89
CA LEU A 141 9.05 -18.68 -15.34
C LEU A 141 8.72 -17.18 -15.47
N VAL A 142 9.70 -16.32 -15.17
CA VAL A 142 9.57 -14.88 -15.30
C VAL A 142 9.34 -14.50 -16.77
N GLU A 143 10.12 -15.05 -17.69
CA GLU A 143 9.99 -14.79 -19.14
C GLU A 143 8.61 -15.17 -19.68
N GLU A 144 8.13 -16.39 -19.40
CA GLU A 144 6.80 -16.81 -19.85
C GLU A 144 5.68 -15.99 -19.21
N THR A 145 5.88 -15.51 -17.97
CA THR A 145 4.93 -14.62 -17.29
C THR A 145 4.81 -13.28 -18.03
N PHE A 146 5.92 -12.62 -18.35
CA PHE A 146 5.89 -11.38 -19.13
C PHE A 146 5.33 -11.60 -20.54
N LYS A 147 5.68 -12.72 -21.18
CA LYS A 147 5.12 -13.10 -22.48
C LYS A 147 3.60 -13.25 -22.41
N TRP A 148 3.08 -13.94 -21.39
CA TRP A 148 1.65 -14.12 -21.24
C TRP A 148 0.92 -12.80 -21.04
N ILE A 149 1.46 -11.89 -20.22
CA ILE A 149 0.89 -10.55 -20.01
C ILE A 149 0.87 -9.75 -21.32
N THR A 150 1.94 -9.83 -22.10
CA THR A 150 2.04 -9.20 -23.43
C THR A 150 0.95 -9.69 -24.37
N ASP A 151 0.81 -11.02 -24.49
CA ASP A 151 -0.10 -11.64 -25.44
C ASP A 151 -1.58 -11.49 -25.05
N ASN A 152 -1.88 -11.28 -23.76
CA ASN A 152 -3.25 -11.34 -23.24
C ASN A 152 -3.79 -10.05 -22.62
N LEU A 153 -2.96 -9.27 -21.92
CA LEU A 153 -3.45 -8.25 -20.99
C LEU A 153 -3.00 -6.82 -21.28
N ILE A 154 -1.82 -6.59 -21.83
CA ILE A 154 -1.21 -5.24 -21.83
C ILE A 154 -2.05 -4.20 -22.58
N ASP A 155 -2.71 -4.60 -23.68
CA ASP A 155 -3.64 -3.78 -24.48
C ASP A 155 -5.03 -3.62 -23.84
N LYS A 156 -5.23 -4.17 -22.64
CA LYS A 156 -6.51 -4.28 -21.92
C LYS A 156 -6.42 -3.74 -20.49
N ILE A 157 -5.31 -3.13 -20.11
CA ILE A 157 -5.12 -2.57 -18.76
C ILE A 157 -4.68 -1.11 -18.85
N ASP A 158 -5.04 -0.34 -17.83
CA ASP A 158 -4.80 1.09 -17.77
C ASP A 158 -3.47 1.42 -17.09
N PHE A 159 -3.07 0.59 -16.13
CA PHE A 159 -1.84 0.72 -15.36
C PHE A 159 -1.47 -0.63 -14.72
N ILE A 160 -0.24 -0.72 -14.22
CA ILE A 160 0.30 -1.89 -13.53
C ILE A 160 0.72 -1.48 -12.13
N VAL A 161 0.29 -2.25 -11.14
CA VAL A 161 0.78 -2.19 -9.76
C VAL A 161 1.67 -3.41 -9.55
N TYR A 162 2.98 -3.20 -9.45
CA TYR A 162 3.95 -4.24 -9.13
C TYR A 162 4.46 -4.03 -7.70
N THR A 163 4.01 -4.81 -6.73
CA THR A 163 4.34 -4.60 -5.31
C THR A 163 5.71 -5.11 -4.87
N GLY A 164 6.64 -5.37 -5.80
CA GLY A 164 8.06 -5.58 -5.54
C GLY A 164 8.50 -7.02 -5.27
N ASP A 165 9.67 -7.16 -4.63
CA ASP A 165 10.42 -8.42 -4.45
C ASP A 165 10.83 -9.03 -5.80
N SER A 166 11.68 -8.28 -6.52
CA SER A 166 12.36 -8.75 -7.74
C SER A 166 13.45 -9.75 -7.39
N ALA A 167 14.28 -9.43 -6.41
CA ALA A 167 15.45 -10.22 -6.06
C ALA A 167 15.06 -11.52 -5.35
N ARG A 168 15.75 -12.62 -5.68
CA ARG A 168 15.69 -13.88 -4.92
C ARG A 168 15.98 -13.69 -3.43
N HIS A 169 15.65 -14.71 -2.65
CA HIS A 169 15.98 -14.82 -1.24
C HIS A 169 17.48 -15.06 -1.00
N ASP A 170 17.96 -14.70 0.19
CA ASP A 170 19.34 -14.96 0.66
C ASP A 170 19.44 -16.26 1.46
N ASN A 171 18.90 -17.36 0.90
CA ASN A 171 18.83 -18.66 1.57
C ASN A 171 19.93 -19.65 1.14
N ASP A 172 20.83 -19.24 0.24
CA ASP A 172 22.00 -20.01 -0.15
C ASP A 172 23.31 -19.39 0.36
N ARG A 173 24.08 -20.18 1.11
CA ARG A 173 25.40 -19.78 1.60
C ARG A 173 26.51 -19.95 0.56
N GLU A 174 26.32 -20.81 -0.44
CA GLU A 174 27.26 -20.98 -1.56
C GLU A 174 27.17 -19.81 -2.54
N TYR A 175 25.96 -19.25 -2.70
CA TYR A 175 25.69 -18.07 -3.53
C TYR A 175 25.01 -16.98 -2.71
N PRO A 176 25.73 -16.25 -1.84
CA PRO A 176 25.15 -15.13 -1.10
C PRO A 176 24.76 -13.98 -2.04
N ARG A 177 23.67 -13.28 -1.71
CA ARG A 177 23.30 -12.08 -2.46
C ARG A 177 24.27 -10.95 -2.16
N THR A 178 24.70 -10.25 -3.21
CA THR A 178 25.48 -9.01 -3.08
C THR A 178 24.59 -7.82 -3.44
N ARG A 179 25.00 -6.62 -3.03
CA ARG A 179 24.32 -5.37 -3.43
C ARG A 179 24.19 -5.26 -4.95
N GLN A 180 25.26 -5.60 -5.68
CA GLN A 180 25.25 -5.56 -7.15
C GLN A 180 24.29 -6.59 -7.75
N HIS A 181 24.19 -7.79 -7.17
CA HIS A 181 23.22 -8.79 -7.63
C HIS A 181 21.78 -8.30 -7.45
N ILE A 182 21.46 -7.70 -6.30
CA ILE A 182 20.13 -7.14 -6.01
C ILE A 182 19.80 -6.02 -6.99
N PHE A 183 20.73 -5.08 -7.21
CA PHE A 183 20.57 -4.02 -8.20
C PHE A 183 20.32 -4.58 -9.60
N ASN A 184 21.11 -5.57 -10.04
CA ASN A 184 20.97 -6.16 -11.36
C ASN A 184 19.62 -6.86 -11.55
N MET A 185 19.14 -7.62 -10.57
CA MET A 185 17.82 -8.27 -10.63
C MET A 185 16.69 -7.24 -10.65
N ASN A 186 16.80 -6.18 -9.84
CA ASN A 186 15.84 -5.06 -9.86
C ASN A 186 15.81 -4.37 -11.22
N LYS A 187 16.99 -4.10 -11.79
CA LYS A 187 17.12 -3.50 -13.12
C LYS A 187 16.56 -4.40 -14.21
N GLU A 188 16.79 -5.70 -14.12
CA GLU A 188 16.27 -6.68 -15.08
C GLU A 188 14.75 -6.71 -15.10
N ILE A 189 14.10 -6.85 -13.94
CA ILE A 189 12.63 -6.84 -13.87
C ILE A 189 12.08 -5.49 -14.33
N SER A 190 12.73 -4.39 -13.96
CA SER A 190 12.36 -3.06 -14.44
C SER A 190 12.44 -2.94 -15.97
N ASP A 191 13.50 -3.45 -16.60
CA ASP A 191 13.67 -3.41 -18.05
C ASP A 191 12.64 -4.29 -18.77
N LYS A 192 12.23 -5.41 -18.17
CA LYS A 192 11.11 -6.22 -18.68
C LYS A 192 9.79 -5.43 -18.64
N PHE A 193 9.52 -4.66 -17.58
CA PHE A 193 8.33 -3.79 -17.53
C PHE A 193 8.40 -2.60 -18.50
N VAL A 194 9.57 -1.98 -18.68
CA VAL A 194 9.74 -0.94 -19.72
C VAL A 194 9.42 -1.52 -21.09
N THR A 195 9.94 -2.71 -21.39
CA THR A 195 9.66 -3.41 -22.66
C THR A 195 8.16 -3.68 -22.80
N LEU A 196 7.53 -4.29 -21.80
CA LEU A 196 6.10 -4.60 -21.78
C LEU A 196 5.24 -3.36 -22.06
N THR A 197 5.48 -2.26 -21.33
CA THR A 197 4.69 -1.03 -21.47
C THR A 197 4.93 -0.31 -22.80
N SER A 198 6.10 -0.47 -23.41
CA SER A 198 6.42 0.10 -24.73
C SER A 198 5.70 -0.57 -25.90
N GLU A 199 5.16 -1.78 -25.70
CA GLU A 199 4.40 -2.51 -26.71
C GLU A 199 2.93 -2.07 -26.81
N SER A 200 2.51 -1.11 -25.97
CA SER A 200 1.13 -0.60 -25.92
C SER A 200 1.11 0.94 -25.68
N ASP A 201 0.09 1.45 -25.00
CA ASP A 201 -0.15 2.88 -24.73
C ASP A 201 0.82 3.48 -23.67
N GLY A 202 1.87 2.76 -23.26
CA GLY A 202 2.82 3.23 -22.23
C GLY A 202 2.18 3.27 -20.85
N GLN A 203 1.50 2.19 -20.44
CA GLN A 203 0.77 2.10 -19.18
C GLN A 203 1.67 2.51 -18.00
N PRO A 204 1.19 3.38 -17.08
CA PRO A 204 1.94 3.72 -15.88
C PRO A 204 2.21 2.47 -15.03
N LEU A 205 3.45 2.33 -14.55
CA LEU A 205 3.86 1.32 -13.58
C LEU A 205 4.09 1.97 -12.23
N ILE A 206 3.63 1.31 -11.17
CA ILE A 206 3.91 1.68 -9.79
C ILE A 206 4.64 0.54 -9.10
N TYR A 207 5.80 0.85 -8.53
CA TYR A 207 6.71 -0.06 -7.88
C TYR A 207 7.14 0.53 -6.51
N PRO A 208 6.60 0.04 -5.37
CA PRO A 208 7.06 0.39 -4.02
C PRO A 208 8.27 -0.45 -3.60
N VAL A 209 9.04 0.10 -2.66
CA VAL A 209 10.18 -0.62 -2.06
C VAL A 209 9.70 -1.86 -1.32
N SER A 210 10.41 -2.97 -1.53
CA SER A 210 10.21 -4.26 -0.87
C SER A 210 11.42 -4.68 -0.03
N ASN A 211 11.26 -5.74 0.76
CA ASN A 211 12.29 -6.19 1.71
C ASN A 211 13.44 -6.99 1.07
N ASN A 212 13.22 -7.68 -0.06
CA ASN A 212 14.28 -8.40 -0.77
C ASN A 212 15.01 -7.54 -1.79
N ASP A 213 14.44 -6.42 -2.22
CA ASP A 213 15.04 -5.48 -3.18
C ASP A 213 16.08 -4.53 -2.54
N ILE A 214 16.44 -4.78 -1.28
CA ILE A 214 17.34 -3.97 -0.50
C ILE A 214 18.46 -4.78 0.16
N MET A 215 19.60 -4.13 0.41
CA MET A 215 20.77 -4.72 1.07
C MET A 215 21.31 -3.77 2.16
N PRO A 216 21.40 -4.20 3.44
CA PRO A 216 20.99 -5.50 3.97
C PRO A 216 19.48 -5.78 3.89
N HIS A 217 19.10 -7.06 3.88
CA HIS A 217 17.70 -7.48 3.91
C HIS A 217 16.95 -6.81 5.07
N ASN A 218 15.73 -6.33 4.81
CA ASN A 218 14.88 -5.56 5.73
C ASN A 218 15.42 -4.20 6.21
N LEU A 219 16.68 -3.86 5.97
CA LEU A 219 17.28 -2.64 6.49
C LEU A 219 17.12 -1.50 5.47
N MET A 220 16.24 -0.56 5.80
CA MET A 220 16.01 0.65 5.04
C MET A 220 15.94 1.85 5.97
N ASP A 221 16.77 2.86 5.72
CA ASP A 221 16.73 4.16 6.40
C ASP A 221 16.36 5.26 5.39
N THR A 222 16.02 6.43 5.91
CA THR A 222 15.80 7.64 5.13
C THR A 222 17.01 8.01 4.28
N GLY A 223 16.72 8.57 3.11
CA GLY A 223 17.71 9.08 2.18
C GLY A 223 18.15 10.53 2.48
N PRO A 224 19.07 11.06 1.67
CA PRO A 224 19.61 10.44 0.47
C PRO A 224 20.74 9.47 0.82
N SER A 225 20.56 8.19 0.48
CA SER A 225 21.51 7.12 0.74
C SER A 225 21.96 6.46 -0.57
N LEU A 226 23.03 5.68 -0.53
CA LEU A 226 23.46 4.88 -1.69
C LEU A 226 22.32 3.97 -2.17
N GLN A 227 21.62 3.34 -1.25
CA GLN A 227 20.49 2.44 -1.51
C GLN A 227 19.33 3.15 -2.23
N THR A 228 18.90 4.33 -1.75
CA THR A 228 17.84 5.11 -2.44
C THR A 228 18.25 5.53 -3.85
N ARG A 229 19.55 5.82 -4.08
CA ARG A 229 20.08 6.18 -5.41
C ARG A 229 20.11 4.99 -6.35
N GLU A 230 20.53 3.81 -5.86
CA GLU A 230 20.54 2.58 -6.64
C GLU A 230 19.12 2.17 -7.05
N LEU A 231 18.16 2.23 -6.11
CA LEU A 231 16.75 1.98 -6.43
C LEU A 231 16.21 3.01 -7.43
N PHE A 232 16.54 4.30 -7.25
CA PHE A 232 16.14 5.33 -8.21
C PHE A 232 16.72 5.07 -9.60
N GLU A 233 17.98 4.63 -9.69
CA GLU A 233 18.61 4.31 -10.98
C GLU A 233 17.91 3.14 -11.68
N ALA A 234 17.56 2.09 -10.93
CA ALA A 234 16.84 0.94 -11.47
C ALA A 234 15.42 1.31 -11.93
N TRP A 235 14.71 2.14 -11.16
CA TRP A 235 13.28 2.42 -11.35
C TRP A 235 12.97 3.79 -11.98
N ARG A 236 14.01 4.53 -12.38
CA ARG A 236 13.91 5.87 -12.99
C ARG A 236 12.81 6.01 -14.06
N PRO A 237 12.59 5.05 -14.97
CA PRO A 237 11.55 5.17 -15.99
C PRO A 237 10.13 5.34 -15.46
N PHE A 238 9.87 4.92 -14.22
CA PHE A 238 8.53 4.88 -13.62
C PHE A 238 8.30 5.96 -12.55
N ILE A 239 9.34 6.70 -12.18
CA ILE A 239 9.27 7.72 -11.14
C ILE A 239 9.11 9.09 -11.83
N PRO A 240 8.01 9.83 -11.60
CA PRO A 240 7.84 11.16 -12.15
C PRO A 240 9.03 12.06 -11.81
N GLN A 241 9.58 12.74 -12.81
CA GLN A 241 10.80 13.54 -12.64
C GLN A 241 10.65 14.63 -11.56
N VAL A 242 9.47 15.25 -11.45
CA VAL A 242 9.14 16.24 -10.42
C VAL A 242 9.21 15.68 -8.99
N GLN A 243 9.16 14.35 -8.84
CA GLN A 243 9.24 13.63 -7.57
C GLN A 243 10.63 13.07 -7.27
N MET A 244 11.63 13.32 -8.11
CA MET A 244 12.98 12.76 -7.93
C MET A 244 13.54 13.02 -6.52
N HIS A 245 13.45 14.27 -6.03
CA HIS A 245 13.97 14.59 -4.69
C HIS A 245 13.20 13.86 -3.59
N THR A 246 11.85 13.88 -3.65
CA THR A 246 11.00 13.14 -2.72
C THR A 246 11.35 11.65 -2.70
N TYR A 247 11.57 11.06 -3.87
CA TYR A 247 11.95 9.67 -4.00
C TYR A 247 13.35 9.40 -3.43
N LEU A 248 14.35 10.25 -3.71
CA LEU A 248 15.70 10.06 -3.17
C LEU A 248 15.74 10.17 -1.65
N MET A 249 14.81 10.91 -1.03
CA MET A 249 14.73 11.07 0.42
C MET A 249 13.91 9.97 1.11
N GLY A 250 12.80 9.57 0.50
CA GLY A 250 11.84 8.66 1.12
C GLY A 250 11.70 7.29 0.48
N ALA A 251 12.11 7.15 -0.77
CA ALA A 251 11.75 6.06 -1.68
C ALA A 251 10.24 5.81 -1.75
N TYR A 252 9.46 6.89 -1.65
CA TYR A 252 8.02 6.92 -1.85
C TYR A 252 7.66 8.00 -2.87
N TYR A 253 6.56 7.81 -3.59
CA TYR A 253 6.07 8.71 -4.63
C TYR A 253 4.60 8.40 -4.92
N PHE A 254 3.97 9.17 -5.79
CA PHE A 254 2.69 8.78 -6.41
C PHE A 254 2.76 8.86 -7.92
N GLN A 255 1.94 8.06 -8.58
CA GLN A 255 1.73 8.15 -10.02
C GLN A 255 0.26 8.43 -10.28
N GLU A 256 -0.02 9.46 -11.09
CA GLU A 256 -1.35 9.62 -11.65
C GLU A 256 -1.55 8.59 -12.75
N VAL A 257 -2.46 7.66 -12.51
CA VAL A 257 -2.83 6.61 -13.48
C VAL A 257 -3.95 7.12 -14.40
N ILE A 258 -4.80 8.00 -13.87
CA ILE A 258 -5.71 8.83 -14.65
C ILE A 258 -5.46 10.28 -14.23
N PRO A 259 -4.92 11.13 -15.12
CA PRO A 259 -4.51 12.48 -14.76
C PRO A 259 -5.61 13.28 -14.06
N ASN A 260 -5.28 13.89 -12.92
CA ASN A 260 -6.11 14.68 -12.02
C ASN A 260 -7.39 13.97 -11.52
N GLN A 261 -7.45 12.64 -11.59
CA GLN A 261 -8.63 11.87 -11.19
C GLN A 261 -8.28 10.72 -10.24
N LEU A 262 -7.33 9.88 -10.65
CA LEU A 262 -6.93 8.69 -9.91
C LEU A 262 -5.40 8.61 -9.84
N ALA A 263 -4.89 8.45 -8.63
CA ALA A 263 -3.47 8.21 -8.38
C ALA A 263 -3.26 6.93 -7.58
N VAL A 264 -2.06 6.36 -7.70
CA VAL A 264 -1.58 5.28 -6.84
C VAL A 264 -0.39 5.82 -6.07
N LEU A 265 -0.46 5.77 -4.74
CA LEU A 265 0.61 6.19 -3.84
C LEU A 265 1.49 4.97 -3.53
N SER A 266 2.73 5.03 -3.97
CA SER A 266 3.79 4.08 -3.64
C SER A 266 4.38 4.43 -2.27
N LEU A 267 3.97 3.69 -1.25
CA LEU A 267 4.41 3.86 0.13
C LEU A 267 5.65 2.98 0.38
N ASN A 268 6.67 3.55 1.01
CA ASN A 268 7.80 2.78 1.49
C ASN A 268 7.44 2.09 2.83
N THR A 269 6.76 0.94 2.72
CA THR A 269 6.29 0.17 3.89
C THR A 269 7.41 -0.37 4.77
N MET A 270 8.67 -0.35 4.30
CA MET A 270 9.83 -0.70 5.12
C MET A 270 9.99 0.25 6.31
N TYR A 271 9.49 1.49 6.23
CA TYR A 271 9.50 2.45 7.34
C TYR A 271 8.44 2.19 8.41
N TRP A 272 7.56 1.23 8.20
CA TRP A 272 6.60 0.76 9.20
C TRP A 272 6.86 -0.69 9.61
N PHE A 273 7.72 -1.40 8.89
CA PHE A 273 7.95 -2.82 9.06
C PHE A 273 8.72 -3.11 10.36
N ASP A 274 8.13 -3.89 11.25
CA ASP A 274 8.69 -4.25 12.57
C ASP A 274 10.03 -5.01 12.45
N SER A 275 10.26 -5.67 11.30
CA SER A 275 11.53 -6.35 11.02
C SER A 275 12.62 -5.44 10.44
N ASN A 276 12.33 -4.16 10.17
CA ASN A 276 13.35 -3.18 9.84
C ASN A 276 13.95 -2.61 11.12
N PRO A 277 15.26 -2.83 11.39
CA PRO A 277 15.89 -2.36 12.63
C PRO A 277 15.95 -0.83 12.76
N MET A 278 15.67 -0.08 11.70
CA MET A 278 15.56 1.38 11.72
C MET A 278 14.19 1.88 12.18
N VAL A 279 13.22 0.98 12.37
CA VAL A 279 11.90 1.30 12.89
C VAL A 279 11.88 1.00 14.38
N ASP A 280 11.78 2.02 15.23
CA ASP A 280 11.55 1.85 16.68
C ASP A 280 10.13 2.27 17.08
N ASP A 281 9.63 3.35 16.49
CA ASP A 281 8.21 3.70 16.52
C ASP A 281 7.88 4.67 15.37
N CYS A 282 6.63 5.11 15.28
CA CYS A 282 6.20 6.13 14.33
C CYS A 282 5.79 7.44 15.02
N ASP A 283 5.96 7.57 16.34
CA ASP A 283 5.56 8.76 17.12
C ASP A 283 6.72 9.74 17.34
N ASN A 284 7.96 9.30 17.11
CA ASN A 284 9.15 10.12 17.18
C ASN A 284 9.47 10.73 15.81
N LYS A 285 9.80 12.02 15.81
CA LYS A 285 10.16 12.78 14.60
C LYS A 285 11.39 12.23 13.87
N GLY A 286 12.33 11.63 14.60
CA GLY A 286 13.53 11.04 14.02
C GLY A 286 13.25 9.81 13.17
N ASP A 287 12.22 9.03 13.53
CA ASP A 287 11.93 7.74 12.91
C ASP A 287 11.44 7.90 11.45
N PRO A 288 11.90 7.02 10.52
CA PRO A 288 11.49 7.07 9.11
C PRO A 288 9.97 7.01 8.91
N GLY A 289 9.27 6.23 9.74
CA GLY A 289 7.82 6.08 9.66
C GLY A 289 7.05 7.37 9.98
N TYR A 290 7.57 8.20 10.90
CA TYR A 290 6.98 9.52 11.19
C TYR A 290 7.10 10.45 9.98
N LYS A 291 8.28 10.51 9.35
CA LYS A 291 8.54 11.34 8.17
C LYS A 291 7.65 10.94 6.99
N LEU A 292 7.42 9.64 6.80
CA LEU A 292 6.47 9.12 5.82
C LEU A 292 5.03 9.56 6.12
N PHE A 293 4.59 9.58 7.38
CA PHE A 293 3.24 10.07 7.70
C PHE A 293 3.07 11.57 7.46
N GLU A 294 4.10 12.39 7.66
CA GLU A 294 4.04 13.81 7.28
C GLU A 294 3.86 13.98 5.77
N TRP A 295 4.65 13.24 4.97
CA TRP A 295 4.49 13.26 3.51
C TRP A 295 3.10 12.77 3.08
N LEU A 296 2.65 11.64 3.63
CA LEU A 296 1.34 11.07 3.34
C LEU A 296 0.23 12.08 3.64
N GLY A 297 0.33 12.76 4.78
CA GLY A 297 -0.65 13.79 5.15
C GLY A 297 -0.64 15.00 4.24
N TYR A 298 0.55 15.43 3.80
CA TYR A 298 0.70 16.53 2.85
C TYR A 298 0.08 16.18 1.50
N VAL A 299 0.37 14.98 0.97
CA VAL A 299 -0.16 14.49 -0.31
C VAL A 299 -1.67 14.26 -0.25
N LEU A 300 -2.17 13.50 0.73
CA LEU A 300 -3.59 13.19 0.80
C LEU A 300 -4.47 14.43 0.98
N LYS A 301 -3.97 15.44 1.71
CA LYS A 301 -4.66 16.74 1.83
C LYS A 301 -4.85 17.40 0.46
N GLU A 302 -3.82 17.37 -0.38
CA GLU A 302 -3.91 17.91 -1.74
C GLU A 302 -4.84 17.05 -2.61
N MET A 303 -4.72 15.72 -2.55
CA MET A 303 -5.60 14.80 -3.30
C MET A 303 -7.08 15.04 -2.96
N ARG A 304 -7.41 15.22 -1.67
CA ARG A 304 -8.75 15.63 -1.23
C ARG A 304 -9.17 16.97 -1.80
N ALA A 305 -8.31 17.98 -1.72
CA ALA A 305 -8.61 19.31 -2.26
C ALA A 305 -8.90 19.28 -3.76
N ARG A 306 -8.26 18.35 -4.48
CA ARG A 306 -8.47 18.08 -5.90
C ARG A 306 -9.63 17.15 -6.21
N ASN A 307 -10.31 16.62 -5.19
CA ASN A 307 -11.29 15.53 -5.32
C ASN A 307 -10.75 14.29 -6.08
N MET A 308 -9.43 14.10 -6.06
CA MET A 308 -8.80 12.91 -6.62
C MET A 308 -9.05 11.71 -5.71
N LYS A 309 -9.08 10.51 -6.30
CA LYS A 309 -9.13 9.25 -5.56
C LYS A 309 -7.75 8.59 -5.58
N VAL A 310 -7.47 7.80 -4.56
CA VAL A 310 -6.16 7.17 -4.41
C VAL A 310 -6.23 5.71 -4.02
N TRP A 311 -5.39 4.90 -4.65
CA TRP A 311 -4.97 3.63 -4.09
C TRP A 311 -3.72 3.83 -3.25
N LEU A 312 -3.65 3.14 -2.11
CA LEU A 312 -2.40 2.98 -1.37
C LEU A 312 -1.74 1.68 -1.83
N CYS A 313 -0.45 1.73 -2.11
CA CYS A 313 0.34 0.59 -2.57
C CYS A 313 1.60 0.48 -1.71
N GLY A 314 1.98 -0.73 -1.35
CA GLY A 314 3.21 -1.02 -0.62
C GLY A 314 3.56 -2.50 -0.74
N HIS A 315 4.74 -2.91 -0.30
CA HIS A 315 5.09 -4.32 -0.34
C HIS A 315 4.52 -5.07 0.87
N VAL A 316 4.92 -4.67 2.08
CA VAL A 316 4.54 -5.34 3.32
C VAL A 316 3.12 -4.92 3.73
N PRO A 317 2.16 -5.85 3.89
CA PRO A 317 0.79 -5.50 4.24
C PRO A 317 0.64 -5.08 5.71
N PRO A 318 -0.30 -4.16 6.00
CA PRO A 318 -0.57 -3.67 7.35
C PRO A 318 -1.28 -4.75 8.18
N ASN A 319 -0.57 -5.30 9.15
CA ASN A 319 -1.15 -6.11 10.22
C ASN A 319 -0.29 -6.01 11.49
N GLU A 320 -0.81 -6.57 12.58
CA GLU A 320 -0.27 -6.52 13.94
C GLU A 320 1.13 -7.12 14.10
N LYS A 321 1.58 -7.98 13.18
CA LYS A 321 2.89 -8.63 13.23
C LYS A 321 3.89 -8.09 12.21
N ASN A 322 3.39 -7.50 11.13
CA ASN A 322 4.21 -6.84 10.13
C ASN A 322 4.58 -5.42 10.56
N TYR A 323 3.62 -4.62 11.04
CA TYR A 323 3.91 -3.22 11.36
C TYR A 323 4.13 -3.04 12.85
N ASP A 324 5.07 -2.15 13.22
CA ASP A 324 5.11 -1.66 14.59
C ASP A 324 3.72 -1.09 14.96
N THR A 325 3.29 -1.33 16.19
CA THR A 325 1.93 -0.99 16.62
C THR A 325 1.65 0.51 16.49
N THR A 326 2.64 1.37 16.76
CA THR A 326 2.48 2.82 16.65
C THR A 326 2.38 3.29 15.21
N CYS A 327 2.98 2.54 14.28
CA CYS A 327 2.84 2.75 12.84
C CYS A 327 1.49 2.24 12.33
N LEU A 328 1.08 1.02 12.72
CA LEU A 328 -0.19 0.42 12.32
C LEU A 328 -1.37 1.29 12.72
N ARG A 329 -1.44 1.75 13.99
CA ARG A 329 -2.56 2.59 14.45
C ARG A 329 -2.67 3.90 13.67
N LYS A 330 -1.55 4.50 13.28
CA LYS A 330 -1.52 5.72 12.46
C LYS A 330 -1.96 5.44 11.04
N TYR A 331 -1.47 4.36 10.44
CA TYR A 331 -1.88 3.93 9.12
C TYR A 331 -3.41 3.75 9.04
N ILE A 332 -3.99 3.03 10.01
CA ILE A 332 -5.45 2.82 10.08
C ILE A 332 -6.20 4.14 10.32
N ALA A 333 -5.67 5.04 11.15
CA ALA A 333 -6.28 6.36 11.33
C ALA A 333 -6.31 7.15 10.00
N TRP A 334 -5.22 7.14 9.23
CA TRP A 334 -5.16 7.80 7.93
C TRP A 334 -6.15 7.21 6.92
N THR A 335 -6.28 5.88 6.86
CA THR A 335 -7.28 5.24 5.99
C THR A 335 -8.71 5.55 6.43
N HIS A 336 -8.95 5.71 7.73
CA HIS A 336 -10.26 6.07 8.27
C HIS A 336 -10.62 7.55 8.07
N GLU A 337 -9.68 8.47 8.19
CA GLU A 337 -10.01 9.90 8.03
C GLU A 337 -10.02 10.36 6.59
N TYR A 338 -9.57 9.52 5.65
CA TYR A 338 -9.57 9.79 4.21
C TYR A 338 -10.48 8.85 3.43
N ARG A 339 -11.59 8.44 4.06
CA ARG A 339 -12.63 7.58 3.45
C ARG A 339 -13.31 8.20 2.22
N ASP A 340 -13.20 9.51 2.04
CA ASP A 340 -13.64 10.25 0.84
C ASP A 340 -12.68 10.11 -0.35
N VAL A 341 -11.41 9.74 -0.11
CA VAL A 341 -10.30 9.73 -1.09
C VAL A 341 -9.78 8.32 -1.36
N ILE A 342 -9.50 7.55 -0.29
CA ILE A 342 -8.80 6.27 -0.37
C ILE A 342 -9.76 5.16 -0.83
N VAL A 343 -9.37 4.48 -1.90
CA VAL A 343 -10.10 3.35 -2.50
C VAL A 343 -9.80 2.03 -1.78
N GLY A 344 -8.57 1.86 -1.31
CA GLY A 344 -8.11 0.66 -0.63
C GLY A 344 -6.58 0.55 -0.63
N GLY A 345 -6.07 -0.56 -0.08
CA GLY A 345 -4.64 -0.90 -0.09
C GLY A 345 -4.32 -2.12 -0.96
N LEU A 346 -3.18 -2.09 -1.66
CA LEU A 346 -2.65 -3.16 -2.53
C LEU A 346 -1.25 -3.58 -2.03
N TYR A 347 -1.07 -4.86 -1.72
CA TYR A 347 0.14 -5.42 -1.10
C TYR A 347 0.50 -6.82 -1.62
N GLY A 348 1.76 -7.22 -1.38
CA GLY A 348 2.31 -8.55 -1.67
C GLY A 348 2.90 -9.19 -0.42
N HIS A 349 4.16 -9.64 -0.49
CA HIS A 349 4.99 -10.12 0.62
C HIS A 349 4.59 -11.47 1.23
N MET A 350 3.32 -11.66 1.57
CA MET A 350 2.88 -12.82 2.35
C MET A 350 2.87 -14.12 1.56
N ASN A 351 2.97 -14.02 0.23
CA ASN A 351 2.89 -15.14 -0.71
C ASN A 351 1.58 -15.93 -0.56
N LEU A 352 0.46 -15.25 -0.29
CA LEU A 352 -0.86 -15.86 -0.16
C LEU A 352 -1.99 -14.85 -0.44
N ASP A 353 -3.06 -15.31 -1.09
CA ASP A 353 -4.20 -14.47 -1.44
C ASP A 353 -5.17 -14.29 -0.26
N HIS A 354 -5.22 -13.09 0.31
CA HIS A 354 -6.18 -12.76 1.36
C HIS A 354 -6.44 -11.24 1.47
N PHE A 355 -7.26 -10.85 2.44
CA PHE A 355 -7.58 -9.45 2.71
C PHE A 355 -7.59 -9.18 4.22
N ILE A 356 -7.33 -7.94 4.61
CA ILE A 356 -7.19 -7.54 6.00
C ILE A 356 -8.15 -6.38 6.28
N PRO A 357 -9.24 -6.61 7.03
CA PRO A 357 -10.06 -5.55 7.59
C PRO A 357 -9.31 -4.81 8.70
N LEU A 358 -9.12 -3.50 8.52
CA LEU A 358 -8.41 -2.64 9.46
C LEU A 358 -9.41 -1.86 10.31
N ASP A 359 -9.36 -2.03 11.64
CA ASP A 359 -10.36 -1.52 12.56
C ASP A 359 -9.98 -0.17 13.18
N SER A 360 -10.62 0.91 12.71
CA SER A 360 -10.37 2.27 13.19
C SER A 360 -10.66 2.46 14.68
N VAL A 361 -11.62 1.71 15.25
CA VAL A 361 -11.93 1.82 16.68
C VAL A 361 -10.77 1.27 17.51
N GLN A 362 -10.17 0.15 17.09
CA GLN A 362 -9.00 -0.41 17.77
C GLN A 362 -7.78 0.51 17.64
N ALA A 363 -7.59 1.10 16.47
CA ALA A 363 -6.51 2.07 16.23
C ALA A 363 -6.65 3.30 17.14
N TYR A 364 -7.84 3.91 17.21
CA TYR A 364 -8.06 5.06 18.09
C TYR A 364 -7.98 4.72 19.58
N LYS A 365 -8.40 3.51 20.00
CA LYS A 365 -8.15 3.04 21.38
C LYS A 365 -6.65 2.94 21.68
N SER A 366 -5.86 2.40 20.74
CA SER A 366 -4.41 2.34 20.88
C SER A 366 -3.79 3.74 20.99
N ILE A 367 -4.18 4.68 20.12
CA ILE A 367 -3.72 6.07 20.16
C ILE A 367 -4.08 6.74 21.49
N GLN A 368 -5.32 6.58 21.96
CA GLN A 368 -5.80 7.20 23.20
C GLN A 368 -5.03 6.75 24.44
N LYS A 369 -4.46 5.53 24.46
CA LYS A 369 -3.63 5.09 25.59
C LYS A 369 -2.39 5.97 25.77
N ASP A 370 -1.75 6.35 24.67
CA ASP A 370 -0.51 7.13 24.68
C ASP A 370 -0.78 8.65 24.64
N PHE A 371 -1.86 9.07 23.98
CA PHE A 371 -2.19 10.49 23.70
C PHE A 371 -3.56 10.90 24.27
N LYS A 372 -3.87 10.51 25.52
CA LYS A 372 -5.18 10.73 26.20
C LYS A 372 -5.75 12.14 26.06
N ASP A 373 -4.90 13.17 26.05
CA ASP A 373 -5.32 14.58 26.06
C ASP A 373 -5.55 15.15 24.65
N GLU A 374 -5.10 14.47 23.58
CA GLU A 374 -5.09 15.01 22.22
C GLU A 374 -6.37 14.69 21.44
N PHE A 375 -7.04 13.58 21.77
CA PHE A 375 -8.23 13.08 21.07
C PHE A 375 -9.51 13.17 21.91
N LYS A 376 -9.64 14.22 22.72
CA LYS A 376 -10.89 14.53 23.43
C LYS A 376 -11.95 15.10 22.45
N GLN A 377 -12.44 14.33 21.46
CA GLN A 377 -13.80 14.43 20.88
C GLN A 377 -14.06 13.66 19.56
N LYS A 378 -15.32 13.20 19.45
CA LYS A 378 -16.18 13.04 18.25
C LYS A 378 -15.78 12.03 17.16
N SER A 379 -15.43 10.79 17.48
CA SER A 379 -15.67 9.71 16.51
C SER A 379 -17.16 9.33 16.51
N VAL A 380 -17.75 9.13 15.33
CA VAL A 380 -19.15 8.64 15.16
C VAL A 380 -19.38 7.32 15.90
N PHE A 381 -18.31 6.55 16.09
CA PHE A 381 -18.29 5.32 16.87
C PHE A 381 -17.80 5.63 18.27
N SER A 382 -18.66 5.40 19.27
CA SER A 382 -18.29 5.47 20.68
C SER A 382 -17.07 4.57 20.96
N VAL A 383 -15.88 5.17 21.06
CA VAL A 383 -14.65 4.51 21.54
C VAL A 383 -14.82 4.02 22.98
N GLU A 384 -15.88 4.43 23.67
CA GLU A 384 -16.20 4.06 25.04
C GLU A 384 -16.87 2.69 25.18
N ASP A 385 -17.15 1.96 24.08
CA ASP A 385 -17.72 0.61 24.18
C ASP A 385 -16.68 -0.31 24.85
N GLU A 386 -16.91 -0.69 26.11
CA GLU A 386 -15.95 -1.40 26.97
C GLU A 386 -15.46 -2.73 26.37
N ASP A 387 -16.26 -3.33 25.48
CA ASP A 387 -15.94 -4.59 24.79
C ASP A 387 -14.87 -4.47 23.69
N ASP A 388 -14.59 -3.26 23.18
CA ASP A 388 -13.60 -3.07 22.12
C ASP A 388 -12.19 -2.94 22.72
N LEU A 389 -11.20 -3.59 22.11
CA LEU A 389 -9.81 -3.61 22.58
C LEU A 389 -8.95 -2.64 21.75
N ALA A 390 -7.83 -2.20 22.31
CA ALA A 390 -6.78 -1.56 21.53
C ALA A 390 -6.05 -2.62 20.67
N LEU A 391 -5.36 -2.20 19.60
CA LEU A 391 -4.64 -3.10 18.69
C LEU A 391 -3.71 -4.07 19.43
N GLU A 392 -2.84 -3.56 20.31
CA GLU A 392 -1.89 -4.35 21.08
C GLU A 392 -2.52 -5.23 22.19
N ASP A 393 -3.80 -5.01 22.50
CA ASP A 393 -4.55 -5.87 23.41
C ASP A 393 -5.41 -6.90 22.69
N SER A 394 -5.55 -6.76 21.36
CA SER A 394 -6.45 -7.58 20.55
C SER A 394 -6.05 -9.05 20.62
N ASN A 395 -7.05 -9.93 20.49
CA ASN A 395 -6.77 -11.36 20.44
C ASN A 395 -5.95 -11.74 19.21
N LEU A 396 -6.11 -11.00 18.11
CA LEU A 396 -5.31 -11.22 16.90
C LEU A 396 -3.84 -10.94 17.17
N TYR A 397 -3.51 -9.79 17.78
CA TYR A 397 -2.13 -9.46 18.15
C TYR A 397 -1.51 -10.58 18.99
N LYS A 398 -2.22 -11.01 20.05
CA LYS A 398 -1.75 -12.09 20.94
C LYS A 398 -1.58 -13.42 20.20
N ALA A 399 -2.56 -13.83 19.40
CA ALA A 399 -2.51 -15.07 18.66
C ALA A 399 -1.38 -15.07 17.62
N LEU A 400 -1.13 -13.93 16.96
CA LEU A 400 -0.02 -13.79 16.03
C LEU A 400 1.33 -13.84 16.76
N ASP A 401 1.48 -13.16 17.89
CA ASP A 401 2.73 -13.14 18.67
C ASP A 401 3.04 -14.48 19.34
N GLU A 402 2.02 -15.18 19.85
CA GLU A 402 2.18 -16.47 20.53
C GLU A 402 2.42 -17.62 19.56
N ASN A 403 1.72 -17.64 18.42
CA ASN A 403 1.72 -18.80 17.51
C ASN A 403 2.68 -18.66 16.32
N PHE A 404 3.14 -17.45 15.99
CA PHE A 404 3.94 -17.21 14.80
C PHE A 404 5.21 -16.42 15.12
N SER A 405 6.35 -17.03 14.81
CA SER A 405 7.65 -16.36 14.91
C SER A 405 7.78 -15.23 13.88
N ASP A 406 8.61 -14.22 14.17
CA ASP A 406 8.96 -13.18 13.20
C ASP A 406 9.47 -13.76 11.88
N LYS A 407 10.17 -14.91 11.91
CA LYS A 407 10.65 -15.60 10.71
C LYS A 407 9.52 -16.00 9.74
N PHE A 408 8.33 -16.31 10.25
CA PHE A 408 7.18 -16.68 9.41
C PHE A 408 6.74 -15.50 8.52
N PHE A 409 6.82 -14.28 9.07
CA PHE A 409 6.50 -13.06 8.34
C PHE A 409 7.69 -12.57 7.50
N ARG A 410 8.94 -12.83 7.92
CA ARG A 410 10.16 -12.39 7.21
C ARG A 410 10.47 -13.10 5.89
N VAL A 411 9.53 -13.81 5.25
CA VAL A 411 9.67 -14.66 4.03
C VAL A 411 11.14 -14.87 3.61
N THR A 412 11.80 -15.83 4.24
CA THR A 412 13.24 -16.08 4.06
C THR A 412 13.52 -17.11 2.96
N GLY A 413 12.58 -17.30 2.01
CA GLY A 413 12.56 -18.43 1.09
C GLY A 413 12.36 -19.79 1.77
N GLY A 414 12.22 -20.86 0.98
CA GLY A 414 12.04 -22.23 1.45
C GLY A 414 10.59 -22.70 1.49
N VAL A 415 10.40 -23.95 1.93
CA VAL A 415 9.08 -24.63 1.95
C VAL A 415 8.10 -23.85 2.86
N PRO A 416 6.91 -23.46 2.36
CA PRO A 416 5.92 -22.78 3.18
C PRO A 416 5.43 -23.69 4.31
N ASN A 417 5.37 -23.17 5.53
CA ASN A 417 4.94 -23.91 6.72
C ASN A 417 3.95 -23.08 7.56
N ASN A 418 2.99 -23.72 8.20
CA ASN A 418 1.95 -23.15 9.06
C ASN A 418 1.02 -22.12 8.38
N LYS A 419 0.92 -22.09 7.04
CA LYS A 419 0.09 -21.10 6.34
C LYS A 419 -1.41 -21.41 6.49
N VAL A 420 -1.82 -22.68 6.65
CA VAL A 420 -3.21 -23.05 7.00
C VAL A 420 -3.55 -22.57 8.40
N THR A 421 -2.70 -22.87 9.38
CA THR A 421 -2.86 -22.38 10.76
C THR A 421 -2.95 -20.84 10.82
N TYR A 422 -2.18 -20.11 10.00
CA TYR A 422 -2.30 -18.65 9.89
C TYR A 422 -3.69 -18.21 9.42
N LEU A 423 -4.21 -18.79 8.34
CA LEU A 423 -5.54 -18.44 7.84
C LEU A 423 -6.65 -18.84 8.82
N GLU A 424 -6.54 -19.96 9.51
CA GLU A 424 -7.50 -20.31 10.58
C GLU A 424 -7.42 -19.33 11.77
N THR A 425 -6.23 -18.85 12.11
CA THR A 425 -6.05 -17.79 13.12
C THR A 425 -6.75 -16.50 12.68
N LEU A 426 -6.61 -16.09 11.41
CA LEU A 426 -7.35 -14.95 10.86
C LEU A 426 -8.86 -15.19 10.89
N ARG A 427 -9.32 -16.40 10.53
CA ARG A 427 -10.74 -16.75 10.58
C ARG A 427 -11.33 -16.56 11.97
N GLU A 428 -10.58 -16.98 12.97
CA GLU A 428 -10.99 -17.01 14.37
C GLU A 428 -10.88 -15.64 15.06
N GLU A 429 -9.78 -14.92 14.84
CA GLU A 429 -9.45 -13.70 15.61
C GLU A 429 -9.56 -12.40 14.80
N LEU A 430 -9.68 -12.47 13.47
CA LEU A 430 -9.91 -11.30 12.61
C LEU A 430 -11.33 -11.28 12.04
N TYR A 431 -11.76 -12.36 11.37
CA TYR A 431 -13.03 -12.41 10.63
C TYR A 431 -14.26 -12.66 11.51
N ALA A 432 -14.19 -13.63 12.42
CA ALA A 432 -15.28 -13.93 13.35
C ALA A 432 -15.69 -12.74 14.26
N PRO A 433 -14.75 -11.92 14.81
CA PRO A 433 -15.11 -10.80 15.66
C PRO A 433 -15.58 -9.54 14.91
N LEU A 434 -15.49 -9.49 13.58
CA LEU A 434 -15.98 -8.35 12.78
C LEU A 434 -17.36 -7.90 13.26
N LYS A 435 -17.54 -6.58 13.39
CA LYS A 435 -18.78 -5.98 13.89
C LYS A 435 -19.81 -5.82 12.78
N GLY A 436 -21.08 -5.80 13.18
CA GLY A 436 -22.19 -5.61 12.26
C GLY A 436 -22.53 -4.13 12.11
N LYS A 437 -23.35 -3.80 11.10
CA LYS A 437 -23.80 -2.45 10.75
C LYS A 437 -24.01 -1.50 11.93
N LYS A 438 -24.75 -1.92 12.97
CA LYS A 438 -25.00 -1.12 14.19
C LYS A 438 -23.73 -0.56 14.86
N LYS A 439 -22.63 -1.31 14.87
CA LYS A 439 -21.35 -0.95 15.49
C LYS A 439 -20.29 -0.49 14.48
N SER A 440 -20.60 -0.55 13.18
CA SER A 440 -19.65 -0.28 12.10
C SER A 440 -20.02 0.94 11.25
N GLY A 441 -21.25 1.44 11.37
CA GLY A 441 -21.79 2.51 10.53
C GLY A 441 -22.63 1.95 9.38
N GLU A 442 -23.29 2.84 8.63
CA GLU A 442 -24.22 2.46 7.56
C GLU A 442 -23.52 1.65 6.46
N HIS A 443 -22.30 2.06 6.11
CA HIS A 443 -21.45 1.47 5.07
C HIS A 443 -20.20 0.79 5.66
N PHE A 444 -20.24 0.41 6.94
CA PHE A 444 -19.13 -0.22 7.65
C PHE A 444 -17.87 0.65 7.72
N GLU A 445 -18.05 1.97 7.82
CA GLU A 445 -17.03 3.02 7.94
C GLU A 445 -15.99 2.81 9.06
N ARG A 446 -16.30 1.97 10.05
CA ARG A 446 -15.35 1.48 11.05
C ARG A 446 -14.12 0.82 10.42
N TYR A 447 -14.26 0.22 9.24
CA TYR A 447 -13.22 -0.58 8.61
C TYR A 447 -12.69 0.06 7.33
N SER A 448 -11.42 -0.21 7.02
CA SER A 448 -10.84 -0.11 5.67
C SER A 448 -10.26 -1.47 5.26
N ILE A 449 -10.02 -1.71 3.97
CA ILE A 449 -9.54 -3.01 3.47
C ILE A 449 -8.15 -2.87 2.84
N ALA A 450 -7.21 -3.71 3.29
CA ALA A 450 -5.95 -3.97 2.61
C ALA A 450 -6.03 -5.34 1.90
N HIS A 451 -5.61 -5.38 0.64
CA HIS A 451 -5.63 -6.60 -0.17
C HIS A 451 -4.21 -7.13 -0.33
N VAL A 452 -4.03 -8.42 -0.11
CA VAL A 452 -2.75 -9.10 -0.28
C VAL A 452 -2.88 -10.07 -1.44
N THR A 453 -2.06 -9.87 -2.47
CA THR A 453 -2.18 -10.60 -3.74
C THR A 453 -1.31 -11.85 -3.76
N ALA A 454 -1.69 -12.80 -4.62
CA ALA A 454 -0.87 -13.96 -4.96
C ALA A 454 0.43 -13.55 -5.65
N SER A 455 1.48 -14.35 -5.45
CA SER A 455 2.83 -14.08 -5.92
C SER A 455 3.22 -14.89 -7.15
N ILE A 456 4.23 -14.44 -7.89
CA ILE A 456 4.79 -15.18 -9.02
C ILE A 456 5.78 -16.27 -8.57
N ILE A 457 6.54 -16.03 -7.50
CA ILE A 457 7.41 -17.05 -6.90
C ILE A 457 6.64 -18.34 -6.61
N PRO A 458 7.20 -19.52 -6.92
CA PRO A 458 6.54 -20.80 -6.71
C PRO A 458 6.51 -21.26 -5.24
N THR A 459 6.24 -20.33 -4.30
CA THR A 459 5.85 -20.70 -2.93
C THR A 459 4.54 -21.51 -2.98
N PHE A 460 3.58 -21.03 -3.76
CA PHE A 460 2.43 -21.80 -4.25
C PHE A 460 2.50 -21.86 -5.78
N ASN A 461 1.39 -22.03 -6.49
CA ASN A 461 1.43 -21.77 -7.92
C ASN A 461 1.62 -20.25 -8.17
N PRO A 462 2.34 -19.86 -9.24
CA PRO A 462 2.42 -18.47 -9.67
C PRO A 462 1.03 -17.91 -9.94
N GLY A 463 0.75 -16.72 -9.42
CA GLY A 463 -0.53 -16.06 -9.58
C GLY A 463 -0.43 -14.54 -9.76
N MET A 464 -1.39 -13.98 -10.49
CA MET A 464 -1.56 -12.53 -10.67
C MET A 464 -3.05 -12.20 -10.81
N ARG A 465 -3.46 -10.95 -10.58
CA ARG A 465 -4.88 -10.58 -10.76
C ARG A 465 -5.07 -9.31 -11.57
N VAL A 466 -6.19 -9.27 -12.29
CA VAL A 466 -6.67 -8.07 -12.98
C VAL A 466 -7.90 -7.56 -12.24
N TRP A 467 -7.80 -6.34 -11.76
CA TRP A 467 -8.91 -5.61 -11.14
C TRP A 467 -9.73 -4.91 -12.21
N GLU A 468 -11.06 -4.90 -12.03
CA GLU A 468 -11.98 -4.08 -12.79
C GLU A 468 -12.56 -3.00 -11.88
N TYR A 469 -12.65 -1.76 -12.38
CA TYR A 469 -13.17 -0.63 -11.63
C TYR A 469 -14.15 0.22 -12.44
N ASN A 470 -15.01 0.91 -11.71
CA ASN A 470 -16.07 1.72 -12.28
C ASN A 470 -15.49 2.93 -13.04
N ILE A 471 -15.81 3.07 -14.32
CA ILE A 471 -15.44 4.23 -15.15
C ILE A 471 -16.67 4.96 -15.69
N THR A 472 -17.85 4.67 -15.15
CA THR A 472 -19.08 5.39 -15.44
C THR A 472 -18.91 6.86 -15.03
N ASP A 473 -19.44 7.76 -15.87
CA ASP A 473 -19.35 9.22 -15.74
C ASP A 473 -17.92 9.79 -15.79
N LEU A 474 -16.92 8.99 -16.19
CA LEU A 474 -15.52 9.45 -16.27
C LEU A 474 -15.35 10.59 -17.29
N GLU A 475 -16.08 10.53 -18.42
CA GLU A 475 -16.07 11.59 -19.43
C GLU A 475 -16.45 12.95 -18.85
N ASP A 476 -17.53 12.99 -18.06
CA ASP A 476 -18.00 14.23 -17.42
C ASP A 476 -17.02 14.73 -16.35
N LYS A 477 -16.46 13.82 -15.55
CA LYS A 477 -15.50 14.16 -14.49
C LYS A 477 -14.21 14.75 -15.03
N LEU A 478 -13.70 14.22 -16.15
CA LEU A 478 -12.47 14.72 -16.78
C LEU A 478 -12.62 16.15 -17.33
N GLN A 479 -13.82 16.58 -17.69
CA GLN A 479 -14.06 17.94 -18.19
C GLN A 479 -13.96 19.02 -17.10
N GLN A 480 -14.09 18.67 -15.82
CA GLN A 480 -14.17 19.62 -14.71
C GLN A 480 -12.82 19.98 -14.07
N VAL A 481 -11.72 19.46 -14.60
CA VAL A 481 -10.41 19.58 -13.94
C VAL A 481 -9.81 20.99 -14.11
N LYS A 482 -9.62 21.69 -13.00
CA LYS A 482 -8.76 22.89 -12.88
C LYS A 482 -7.99 22.85 -11.57
N PHE A 483 -6.72 22.45 -11.62
CA PHE A 483 -5.83 22.49 -10.45
C PHE A 483 -4.49 23.11 -10.79
N GLU A 484 -3.79 23.56 -9.75
CA GLU A 484 -2.43 24.07 -9.92
C GLU A 484 -1.49 22.96 -10.43
N PRO A 485 -0.49 23.30 -11.27
CA PRO A 485 0.53 22.35 -11.69
C PRO A 485 1.27 21.74 -10.49
N TRP A 486 1.66 20.48 -10.63
CA TRP A 486 2.35 19.74 -9.57
C TRP A 486 3.67 20.37 -9.13
N ASP A 487 4.36 21.11 -10.00
CA ASP A 487 5.63 21.79 -9.66
C ASP A 487 5.47 22.72 -8.45
N LYS A 488 4.34 23.42 -8.34
CA LYS A 488 4.05 24.28 -7.19
C LYS A 488 3.80 23.48 -5.92
N PHE A 489 3.10 22.35 -6.04
CA PHE A 489 2.85 21.45 -4.90
C PHE A 489 4.16 20.86 -4.37
N PHE A 490 5.03 20.37 -5.27
CA PHE A 490 6.30 19.76 -4.89
C PHE A 490 7.31 20.77 -4.31
N ALA A 491 7.25 22.06 -4.67
CA ALA A 491 7.99 23.10 -3.95
C ALA A 491 7.56 23.24 -2.47
N GLY A 492 6.34 22.84 -2.13
CA GLY A 492 5.88 22.72 -0.74
C GLY A 492 6.40 21.46 -0.05
N VAL A 493 6.36 20.33 -0.76
CA VAL A 493 6.91 19.04 -0.28
C VAL A 493 8.41 19.16 -0.01
N GLU A 494 9.15 19.84 -0.87
CA GLU A 494 10.59 20.07 -0.69
C GLU A 494 10.89 20.80 0.63
N ARG A 495 10.16 21.88 0.90
CA ARG A 495 10.28 22.62 2.16
C ARG A 495 9.94 21.77 3.39
N MET A 496 8.97 20.86 3.27
CA MET A 496 8.65 19.92 4.34
C MET A 496 9.81 18.95 4.57
N ILE A 497 10.40 18.39 3.51
CA ILE A 497 11.57 17.50 3.59
C ILE A 497 12.78 18.22 4.20
N GLU A 498 13.03 19.48 3.82
CA GLU A 498 14.08 20.30 4.44
C GLU A 498 13.86 20.43 5.96
N VAL A 499 12.62 20.65 6.41
CA VAL A 499 12.30 20.69 7.84
C VAL A 499 12.55 19.33 8.50
N GLN A 500 12.18 18.22 7.85
CA GLN A 500 12.42 16.86 8.35
C GLN A 500 13.90 16.55 8.54
N SER A 501 14.77 17.06 7.67
CA SER A 501 16.22 16.85 7.79
C SER A 501 16.83 17.50 9.04
N ASN A 502 16.14 18.46 9.65
CA ASN A 502 16.54 19.12 10.89
C ASN A 502 15.96 18.46 12.14
N TYR A 503 15.22 17.36 12.00
CA TYR A 503 14.71 16.62 13.15
C TYR A 503 15.87 15.94 13.88
N VAL A 504 16.08 16.36 15.13
CA VAL A 504 17.04 15.73 16.05
C VAL A 504 16.30 14.61 16.77
N ASP A 505 16.93 13.45 16.89
CA ASP A 505 16.36 12.32 17.61
C ASP A 505 16.25 12.70 19.09
N GLU A 506 15.03 12.82 19.64
CA GLU A 506 14.84 13.26 21.04
C GLU A 506 15.46 12.27 22.05
N LYS A 507 15.90 11.10 21.58
CA LYS A 507 16.59 10.06 22.37
C LYS A 507 17.96 10.49 22.90
N ASP A 508 18.66 11.42 22.25
CA ASP A 508 20.02 11.83 22.66
C ASP A 508 20.07 12.66 23.95
N ASN A 509 18.94 13.16 24.44
CA ASN A 509 18.89 13.89 25.72
C ASN A 509 18.83 12.99 26.96
N ASP A 510 18.70 11.67 26.81
CA ASP A 510 18.69 10.72 27.92
C ASP A 510 19.97 9.84 27.90
N GLU A 511 21.16 10.45 27.91
CA GLU A 511 22.40 9.74 28.23
C GLU A 511 22.35 9.21 29.67
N MET A 512 21.88 7.98 29.82
CA MET A 512 22.09 7.16 31.01
C MET A 512 23.07 6.06 30.62
N ASN A 513 24.20 5.98 31.32
CA ASN A 513 25.30 5.06 30.99
C ASN A 513 24.81 3.59 31.01
N TRP A 514 24.69 2.97 29.83
CA TRP A 514 24.22 1.59 29.64
C TRP A 514 25.34 0.53 29.73
N GLN A 515 26.56 0.91 30.08
CA GLN A 515 27.74 0.04 30.01
C GLN A 515 27.74 -1.17 30.97
N GLU A 516 26.78 -1.30 31.89
CA GLU A 516 26.75 -2.38 32.89
C GLU A 516 25.51 -3.29 32.82
N MET A 517 24.71 -3.27 31.75
CA MET A 517 23.49 -4.08 31.65
C MET A 517 23.46 -4.95 30.39
N ASP A 518 22.94 -6.18 30.53
CA ASP A 518 22.78 -7.11 29.41
C ASP A 518 21.69 -6.67 28.41
N ASP A 519 21.81 -7.12 27.16
CA ASP A 519 20.99 -6.68 26.03
C ASP A 519 19.49 -6.94 26.24
N ILE A 520 19.13 -8.06 26.89
CA ILE A 520 17.75 -8.45 27.19
C ILE A 520 17.11 -7.48 28.20
N THR A 521 17.88 -7.06 29.21
CA THR A 521 17.42 -6.10 30.21
C THR A 521 17.30 -4.70 29.62
N ILE A 522 18.16 -4.33 28.67
CA ILE A 522 18.07 -3.07 27.93
C ILE A 522 16.78 -3.04 27.08
N GLU A 523 16.48 -4.07 26.30
CA GLU A 523 15.25 -4.14 25.49
C GLU A 523 13.98 -4.08 26.36
N ARG A 524 13.92 -4.89 27.43
CA ARG A 524 12.78 -4.87 28.36
C ARG A 524 12.61 -3.50 29.03
N LYS A 525 13.70 -2.85 29.46
CA LYS A 525 13.65 -1.52 30.08
C LYS A 525 13.34 -0.43 29.06
N LYS A 526 13.80 -0.51 27.80
CA LYS A 526 13.37 0.40 26.72
C LYS A 526 11.86 0.31 26.49
N LYS A 527 11.30 -0.91 26.36
CA LYS A 527 9.85 -1.14 26.27
C LYS A 527 9.08 -0.63 27.51
N HIS A 528 9.62 -0.78 28.72
CA HIS A 528 8.98 -0.30 29.96
C HIS A 528 9.09 1.22 30.19
N LYS A 529 10.21 1.87 29.86
CA LYS A 529 10.39 3.33 30.04
C LYS A 529 9.51 4.12 29.07
N LYS A 530 9.28 3.61 27.85
CA LYS A 530 8.34 4.17 26.85
C LYS A 530 6.91 4.32 27.39
N LYS A 531 6.44 3.44 28.30
CA LYS A 531 5.07 3.48 28.83
C LYS A 531 4.75 4.64 29.79
N ASN A 532 5.74 5.37 30.33
CA ASN A 532 5.52 6.34 31.43
C ASN A 532 5.82 7.81 31.11
N ARG A 533 6.17 8.19 29.88
CA ARG A 533 6.29 9.61 29.48
C ARG A 533 5.01 10.06 28.78
N LYS A 534 4.39 11.15 29.24
CA LYS A 534 3.35 11.85 28.46
C LYS A 534 3.99 12.28 27.13
N LYS A 535 3.57 11.67 26.03
CA LYS A 535 4.06 12.02 24.69
C LYS A 535 3.58 13.44 24.34
N LYS A 536 4.46 14.23 23.72
CA LYS A 536 4.12 15.58 23.22
C LYS A 536 3.10 15.47 22.09
N LYS A 537 2.49 16.61 21.74
CA LYS A 537 1.58 16.73 20.61
C LYS A 537 2.19 16.15 19.34
N ASP A 538 1.48 15.27 18.64
CA ASP A 538 1.96 14.61 17.44
C ASP A 538 1.19 15.11 16.20
N HIS A 539 1.92 15.78 15.31
CA HIS A 539 1.35 16.43 14.15
C HIS A 539 1.09 15.48 12.96
N THR A 540 1.54 14.23 13.05
CA THR A 540 1.35 13.22 12.00
C THR A 540 0.01 12.50 12.07
N PHE A 541 -0.77 12.70 13.12
CA PHE A 541 -2.12 12.17 13.15
C PHE A 541 -3.03 12.91 12.16
N PRO A 542 -3.91 12.20 11.44
CA PRO A 542 -4.86 12.83 10.55
C PRO A 542 -5.88 13.66 11.33
N LYS A 543 -6.38 14.72 10.70
CA LYS A 543 -7.56 15.44 11.20
C LYS A 543 -8.82 14.68 10.83
N PRO A 544 -9.90 14.78 11.64
CA PRO A 544 -11.18 14.18 11.30
C PRO A 544 -11.66 14.57 9.90
N MET A 545 -12.22 13.61 9.17
CA MET A 545 -12.89 13.85 7.90
C MET A 545 -14.03 14.87 8.12
N PRO A 546 -14.08 15.97 7.34
CA PRO A 546 -15.18 16.92 7.44
C PRO A 546 -16.55 16.25 7.24
N GLU A 547 -17.52 16.53 8.12
CA GLU A 547 -18.85 15.89 8.14
C GLU A 547 -19.66 16.14 6.85
N ASN A 548 -19.33 17.19 6.09
CA ASN A 548 -20.01 17.55 4.85
C ASN A 548 -19.46 16.85 3.60
N LEU A 549 -18.36 16.09 3.71
CA LEU A 549 -17.82 15.35 2.58
C LEU A 549 -18.48 13.96 2.46
N PRO A 550 -18.84 13.53 1.24
CA PRO A 550 -19.39 12.20 1.03
C PRO A 550 -18.31 11.13 1.17
N LEU A 551 -18.73 9.90 1.45
CA LEU A 551 -17.84 8.73 1.39
C LEU A 551 -17.37 8.47 -0.05
N GLY A 552 -16.15 7.94 -0.15
CA GLY A 552 -15.48 7.65 -1.40
C GLY A 552 -15.85 6.28 -2.00
N PRO A 553 -15.19 5.93 -3.13
CA PRO A 553 -15.47 4.73 -3.91
C PRO A 553 -15.24 3.41 -3.17
N ALA A 554 -14.50 3.41 -2.06
CA ALA A 554 -14.36 2.23 -1.22
C ALA A 554 -15.68 1.84 -0.52
N TYR A 555 -16.59 2.80 -0.29
CA TYR A 555 -17.78 2.61 0.56
C TYR A 555 -19.08 2.72 -0.22
N ILE A 556 -19.15 3.64 -1.18
CA ILE A 556 -20.34 3.90 -1.99
C ILE A 556 -19.96 3.75 -3.45
N GLU A 557 -20.70 2.90 -4.17
CA GLU A 557 -20.55 2.67 -5.60
C GLU A 557 -20.65 3.99 -6.39
N GLN A 558 -19.57 4.33 -7.07
CA GLN A 558 -19.37 5.51 -7.91
C GLN A 558 -18.14 5.28 -8.81
N THR A 559 -17.80 6.22 -9.70
CA THR A 559 -16.54 6.15 -10.48
C THR A 559 -15.34 5.85 -9.57
N PHE A 560 -14.49 4.94 -10.01
CA PHE A 560 -13.32 4.35 -9.33
C PHE A 560 -13.62 3.33 -8.25
N THR A 561 -14.88 2.96 -8.02
CA THR A 561 -15.22 1.82 -7.15
C THR A 561 -14.66 0.54 -7.77
N PRO A 562 -13.93 -0.30 -7.04
CA PRO A 562 -13.51 -1.59 -7.55
C PRO A 562 -14.74 -2.50 -7.64
N GLU A 563 -14.98 -3.09 -8.81
CA GLU A 563 -16.19 -3.83 -9.13
C GLU A 563 -15.97 -5.34 -8.91
N ARG A 564 -14.83 -5.84 -9.40
CA ARG A 564 -14.40 -7.24 -9.25
C ARG A 564 -12.92 -7.38 -9.54
N TYR A 565 -12.36 -8.56 -9.29
CA TYR A 565 -11.11 -8.96 -9.94
C TYR A 565 -11.19 -10.41 -10.42
N VAL A 566 -10.39 -10.72 -11.43
CA VAL A 566 -10.11 -12.08 -11.90
C VAL A 566 -8.71 -12.44 -11.44
N GLN A 567 -8.58 -13.54 -10.71
CA GLN A 567 -7.31 -14.13 -10.31
C GLN A 567 -6.92 -15.19 -11.33
N TYR A 568 -5.70 -15.09 -11.86
CA TYR A 568 -5.10 -16.07 -12.74
C TYR A 568 -4.01 -16.85 -12.01
N TYR A 569 -3.77 -18.09 -12.44
CA TYR A 569 -2.68 -18.91 -11.93
C TYR A 569 -2.09 -19.85 -12.99
N ALA A 570 -0.85 -20.26 -12.80
CA ALA A 570 -0.18 -21.27 -13.60
C ALA A 570 -0.05 -22.59 -12.81
N ASP A 571 -0.80 -23.62 -13.19
CA ASP A 571 -0.72 -24.97 -12.57
C ASP A 571 0.61 -25.65 -12.95
N LEU A 572 1.64 -25.38 -12.15
CA LEU A 572 3.00 -25.87 -12.37
C LEU A 572 3.06 -27.40 -12.39
N GLU A 573 2.23 -28.10 -11.61
CA GLU A 573 2.22 -29.55 -11.59
C GLU A 573 1.82 -30.12 -12.95
N SER A 574 0.74 -29.61 -13.55
CA SER A 574 0.29 -30.07 -14.86
C SER A 574 1.21 -29.62 -15.99
N ILE A 575 1.72 -28.38 -15.94
CA ILE A 575 2.63 -27.82 -16.93
C ILE A 575 3.94 -28.61 -16.96
N ASN A 576 4.58 -28.83 -15.80
CA ASN A 576 5.85 -29.54 -15.72
C ASN A 576 5.73 -31.04 -16.09
N LYS A 577 4.55 -31.64 -15.89
CA LYS A 577 4.26 -33.01 -16.35
C LYS A 577 3.95 -33.11 -17.84
N GLY A 578 3.93 -31.99 -18.57
CA GLY A 578 3.61 -31.94 -20.00
C GLY A 578 2.15 -32.26 -20.32
N LYS A 579 1.24 -32.11 -19.35
CA LYS A 579 -0.21 -32.29 -19.57
C LYS A 579 -0.83 -31.12 -20.33
N LYS A 580 -0.21 -29.94 -20.23
CA LYS A 580 -0.57 -28.71 -20.94
C LYS A 580 0.66 -27.84 -21.18
N GLU A 581 0.56 -26.93 -22.13
CA GLU A 581 1.58 -25.89 -22.35
C GLU A 581 1.57 -24.88 -21.19
N PHE A 582 2.62 -24.06 -21.08
CA PHE A 582 2.64 -22.99 -20.09
C PHE A 582 1.57 -21.96 -20.45
N ASP A 583 0.64 -21.75 -19.52
CA ASP A 583 -0.43 -20.78 -19.66
C ASP A 583 -0.91 -20.36 -18.26
N TYR A 584 -1.38 -19.12 -18.13
CA TYR A 584 -2.13 -18.69 -16.96
C TYR A 584 -3.62 -18.89 -17.24
N GLU A 585 -4.28 -19.66 -16.38
CA GLU A 585 -5.71 -19.92 -16.47
C GLU A 585 -6.47 -19.18 -15.36
N ILE A 586 -7.78 -18.98 -15.55
CA ILE A 586 -8.62 -18.36 -14.52
C ILE A 586 -8.69 -19.28 -13.32
N GLU A 587 -8.27 -18.80 -12.16
CA GLU A 587 -8.46 -19.49 -10.89
C GLU A 587 -9.89 -19.26 -10.38
N TYR A 588 -10.23 -18.00 -10.18
CA TYR A 588 -11.55 -17.56 -9.74
C TYR A 588 -11.77 -16.08 -10.04
N SER A 589 -13.03 -15.66 -9.95
CA SER A 589 -13.44 -14.26 -9.90
C SER A 589 -14.23 -13.95 -8.64
N THR A 590 -14.15 -12.72 -8.13
CA THR A 590 -14.82 -12.34 -6.88
C THR A 590 -16.35 -12.38 -6.93
N ASP A 591 -16.92 -12.29 -8.13
CA ASP A 591 -18.36 -12.39 -8.39
C ASP A 591 -18.83 -13.82 -8.65
N ASP A 592 -17.92 -14.80 -8.69
CA ASP A 592 -18.26 -16.21 -8.81
C ASP A 592 -19.22 -16.63 -7.71
N SER A 593 -20.09 -17.59 -8.01
CA SER A 593 -21.17 -18.05 -7.12
C SER A 593 -20.72 -18.47 -5.71
N LEU A 594 -19.43 -18.80 -5.54
CA LEU A 594 -18.80 -19.10 -4.26
C LEU A 594 -18.71 -17.86 -3.34
N TYR A 595 -18.21 -16.76 -3.91
CA TYR A 595 -17.97 -15.49 -3.25
C TYR A 595 -19.22 -14.60 -3.32
N GLY A 596 -19.66 -14.31 -4.55
CA GLY A 596 -20.85 -13.53 -4.87
C GLY A 596 -20.72 -12.05 -4.49
N LEU A 597 -19.51 -11.48 -4.58
CA LEU A 597 -19.27 -10.06 -4.32
C LEU A 597 -19.64 -9.26 -5.57
N LYS A 598 -20.72 -8.48 -5.49
CA LYS A 598 -21.24 -7.69 -6.63
C LYS A 598 -20.42 -6.44 -6.93
N ALA A 599 -19.87 -5.86 -5.88
CA ALA A 599 -18.91 -4.76 -5.90
C ALA A 599 -17.92 -5.04 -4.76
N LEU A 600 -16.70 -4.53 -4.86
CA LEU A 600 -15.65 -4.74 -3.86
C LEU A 600 -15.60 -3.58 -2.87
N THR A 601 -16.77 -3.14 -2.39
CA THR A 601 -16.87 -2.13 -1.34
C THR A 601 -16.50 -2.73 0.02
N VAL A 602 -16.15 -1.87 0.98
CA VAL A 602 -15.88 -2.25 2.37
C VAL A 602 -17.03 -3.06 2.96
N GLU A 603 -18.27 -2.64 2.71
CA GLU A 603 -19.46 -3.36 3.20
C GLU A 603 -19.48 -4.83 2.74
N GLU A 604 -19.21 -5.09 1.46
CA GLU A 604 -19.23 -6.44 0.90
C GLU A 604 -18.07 -7.30 1.44
N TRP A 605 -16.87 -6.73 1.56
CA TRP A 605 -15.74 -7.41 2.21
C TRP A 605 -16.01 -7.76 3.67
N ILE A 606 -16.61 -6.85 4.44
CA ILE A 606 -16.94 -7.11 5.84
C ILE A 606 -18.05 -8.15 5.97
N LYS A 607 -19.08 -8.13 5.12
CA LYS A 607 -20.09 -9.20 5.06
C LYS A 607 -19.45 -10.54 4.73
N PHE A 608 -18.50 -10.57 3.80
CA PHE A 608 -17.79 -11.78 3.42
C PHE A 608 -16.92 -12.33 4.55
N GLY A 609 -16.08 -11.50 5.17
CA GLY A 609 -15.30 -11.91 6.35
C GLY A 609 -16.20 -12.47 7.46
N ARG A 610 -17.30 -11.79 7.77
CA ARG A 610 -18.29 -12.29 8.75
C ARG A 610 -18.87 -13.66 8.37
N LYS A 611 -19.11 -13.91 7.09
CA LYS A 611 -19.59 -15.20 6.56
C LYS A 611 -18.55 -16.30 6.75
N LEU A 612 -17.26 -16.00 6.53
CA LEU A 612 -16.15 -16.95 6.77
C LEU A 612 -16.01 -17.30 8.25
N GLY A 613 -16.11 -16.31 9.14
CA GLY A 613 -15.96 -16.47 10.59
C GLY A 613 -17.22 -16.93 11.35
N GLU A 614 -18.41 -16.93 10.72
CA GLU A 614 -19.68 -17.24 11.39
C GLU A 614 -19.71 -18.61 12.10
N PRO A 615 -19.25 -19.72 11.49
CA PRO A 615 -19.25 -21.02 12.16
C PRO A 615 -18.40 -21.02 13.43
N VAL A 616 -17.22 -20.40 13.39
CA VAL A 616 -16.29 -20.31 14.51
C VAL A 616 -16.87 -19.45 15.63
N LYS A 617 -17.44 -18.29 15.28
CA LYS A 617 -18.10 -17.37 16.21
C LYS A 617 -19.24 -18.05 16.98
N ASP A 618 -20.11 -18.78 16.27
CA ASP A 618 -21.25 -19.45 16.88
C ASP A 618 -20.82 -20.60 17.80
N LEU A 619 -19.78 -21.33 17.42
CA LEU A 619 -19.20 -22.38 18.26
C LEU A 619 -18.66 -21.79 19.57
N LYS A 620 -17.83 -20.74 19.52
CA LYS A 620 -17.33 -20.03 20.72
C LYS A 620 -18.47 -19.54 21.61
N ASN A 621 -19.49 -18.93 21.03
CA ASN A 621 -20.64 -18.41 21.77
C ASN A 621 -21.49 -19.51 22.45
N ASN A 622 -21.63 -20.68 21.82
CA ASN A 622 -22.38 -21.80 22.40
C ASN A 622 -21.64 -22.46 23.56
N VAL A 623 -20.31 -22.60 23.43
CA VAL A 623 -19.43 -23.09 24.51
C VAL A 623 -19.54 -22.16 25.71
N ASN A 624 -19.38 -20.85 25.51
CA ASN A 624 -19.44 -19.87 26.60
C ASN A 624 -20.82 -19.79 27.29
N LYS A 625 -21.92 -20.12 26.59
CA LYS A 625 -23.28 -20.04 27.14
C LYS A 625 -23.83 -21.37 27.65
N GLY A 626 -23.06 -22.47 27.61
CA GLY A 626 -23.52 -23.79 28.02
C GLY A 626 -24.76 -24.30 27.25
N LYS A 627 -25.02 -23.78 26.05
CA LYS A 627 -26.23 -24.10 25.27
C LYS A 627 -25.97 -25.30 24.34
N LYS A 628 -26.93 -26.24 24.28
CA LYS A 628 -26.93 -27.33 23.29
C LYS A 628 -26.84 -26.74 21.87
N LYS A 629 -25.97 -27.31 21.02
CA LYS A 629 -25.75 -26.93 19.61
C LYS A 629 -27.11 -26.70 18.92
N LYS A 630 -27.38 -25.46 18.47
CA LYS A 630 -28.50 -25.22 17.54
C LYS A 630 -28.27 -26.02 16.26
N ASN A 631 -29.33 -26.63 15.73
CA ASN A 631 -29.29 -27.58 14.62
C ASN A 631 -29.10 -26.89 13.26
N ASN A 632 -28.05 -26.06 13.12
CA ASN A 632 -27.71 -25.32 11.90
C ASN A 632 -26.79 -26.13 10.95
N GLY A 633 -26.77 -27.46 11.07
CA GLY A 633 -25.79 -28.32 10.38
C GLY A 633 -25.69 -28.10 8.87
N LYS A 634 -26.82 -27.88 8.18
CA LYS A 634 -26.83 -27.62 6.73
C LYS A 634 -26.18 -26.28 6.37
N LYS A 635 -26.47 -25.22 7.14
CA LYS A 635 -25.87 -23.88 6.93
C LYS A 635 -24.37 -23.93 7.17
N TYR A 636 -23.93 -24.52 8.29
CA TYR A 636 -22.52 -24.62 8.61
C TYR A 636 -21.74 -25.49 7.63
N LYS A 637 -22.35 -26.56 7.10
CA LYS A 637 -21.75 -27.34 6.00
C LYS A 637 -21.48 -26.48 4.77
N LYS A 638 -22.43 -25.63 4.36
CA LYS A 638 -22.24 -24.70 3.23
C LYS A 638 -21.16 -23.66 3.51
N LEU A 639 -21.14 -23.07 4.72
CA LEU A 639 -20.11 -22.09 5.09
C LEU A 639 -18.72 -22.72 5.17
N GLN A 640 -18.61 -23.98 5.61
CA GLN A 640 -17.34 -24.70 5.62
C GLN A 640 -16.86 -25.01 4.21
N GLN A 641 -17.76 -25.32 3.26
CA GLN A 641 -17.38 -25.46 1.84
C GLN A 641 -16.79 -24.16 1.28
N ILE A 642 -17.38 -23.00 1.65
CA ILE A 642 -16.87 -21.69 1.23
C ILE A 642 -15.49 -21.43 1.84
N TRP A 643 -15.29 -21.77 3.10
CA TRP A 643 -13.98 -21.66 3.74
C TRP A 643 -12.93 -22.55 3.08
N ASN A 644 -13.26 -23.82 2.79
CA ASN A 644 -12.31 -24.72 2.13
C ASN A 644 -11.92 -24.22 0.74
N ALA A 645 -12.86 -23.68 -0.04
CA ALA A 645 -12.55 -23.10 -1.33
C ALA A 645 -11.77 -21.78 -1.20
N TYR A 646 -12.03 -20.99 -0.15
CA TYR A 646 -11.21 -19.82 0.18
C TYR A 646 -9.77 -20.22 0.52
N LEU A 647 -9.54 -21.29 1.29
CA LEU A 647 -8.20 -21.83 1.55
C LEU A 647 -7.51 -22.25 0.25
N LYS A 648 -8.22 -23.01 -0.60
CA LYS A 648 -7.70 -23.43 -1.91
C LYS A 648 -7.19 -22.23 -2.72
N HIS A 649 -7.99 -21.17 -2.82
CA HIS A 649 -7.60 -19.98 -3.58
C HIS A 649 -6.55 -19.13 -2.86
N ALA A 650 -6.57 -19.08 -1.53
CA ALA A 650 -5.53 -18.42 -0.73
C ALA A 650 -4.14 -19.04 -0.97
N PHE A 651 -4.10 -20.32 -1.33
CA PHE A 651 -2.90 -21.06 -1.72
C PHE A 651 -2.82 -21.33 -3.22
N ILE A 652 -3.49 -20.52 -4.03
CA ILE A 652 -3.36 -20.45 -5.50
C ILE A 652 -3.54 -21.85 -6.13
N SER A 653 -4.53 -22.59 -5.64
CA SER A 653 -4.89 -23.93 -6.14
C SER A 653 -3.71 -24.92 -6.19
N SER A 654 -2.75 -24.78 -5.27
CA SER A 654 -1.57 -25.65 -5.16
C SER A 654 -1.79 -26.91 -4.31
N ASP A 655 -3.01 -27.10 -3.79
CA ASP A 655 -3.40 -28.21 -2.89
C ASP A 655 -2.66 -28.20 -1.54
N TYR A 656 -2.02 -27.08 -1.18
CA TYR A 656 -1.24 -26.93 0.05
C TYR A 656 -2.03 -27.30 1.32
N GLU A 657 -3.30 -26.92 1.38
CA GLU A 657 -4.19 -27.13 2.52
C GLU A 657 -4.43 -28.62 2.86
N HIS A 658 -4.06 -29.53 1.96
CA HIS A 658 -4.18 -30.98 2.15
C HIS A 658 -2.83 -31.69 2.32
N LYS A 659 -1.69 -30.98 2.27
CA LYS A 659 -0.34 -31.57 2.34
C LYS A 659 0.17 -31.81 3.77
N GLY A 660 -0.46 -31.22 4.78
CA GLY A 660 -0.09 -31.42 6.19
C GLY A 660 1.10 -30.58 6.68
N TYR A 661 1.41 -29.45 6.03
CA TYR A 661 2.44 -28.50 6.46
C TYR A 661 1.94 -27.49 7.51
N GLY A 662 1.14 -27.96 8.48
CA GLY A 662 0.44 -27.14 9.47
C GLY A 662 -0.95 -26.73 9.02
#